data_AF-A0A8H8RL78-F1
#
_entry.id   AF-A0A8H8RL78-F1
#
_cell.length_a   1.000
_cell.length_b   1.000
_cell.length_c   1.000
_cell.angle_alpha   90.00
_cell.angle_beta   90.00
_cell.angle_gamma   90.00
#
_symmetry.space_group_name_H-M   'P 1'
#
loop_
_entity.id
_entity.type
_entity.pdbx_description
1 polymer ?
#
loop_
_entity_poly.entity_id
_entity_poly.type
_entity_poly.pdbx_seq_one_letter_code
_entity_poly.pdbx_strand_id
1 'polypeptide(L)'
;MLRQSLARSALRTGRQTCNASRTSRQQAGGRPRSSLQLGMRRCWGAMLTIATAGSALIQACEKAGAVIPRKLMIAGNCRMCLVEVERAPKPVASCAWPVQPGMVVKTNSALTHKAREGVMEFLLANHPLDCPICDQGGECDLQDQSMRYGADRGRFHEVGGKRATEDKNIGPLIKTSMNRCIHCTRCIRFANDVAGAPELGSTGRGNDMQIGTYLEKNLDSEMSGNVIDLCPVGALTSKPYAFRARPWELKHSESIDVLDGLGSNIRVDSRGLEVMRILPRLNDDVNEEWINDKTRFACDGLKTQRLTTPLIRKDDKFLPATWEQALTEIAAAYKDFAPKGNEFKAIVGELQETESMVALKDLVNKLGSENLALDQPSGSQPIAHGIDVRSNYLFNSKIWGVEEADAMLIIGSNPRHEAAGLNARIRKQWMRSDLEIGVVGETWNSTFEFEHLGTDAAALKKALAGPFGKKLQAAKRPMIIVGSGVTDHADAKAIYEMVGQFVDKNSANFLTEEWNGYNVLQRSASRAGAYEVGFTTPSTTVANTKPKFVWLLGADEFAAGDIPKDAFVVYQGHHGDRGAQIADVVLPGAAYTEKAGTYVNTEGRVQMTRAAVSLPGAARTDWKIIRAISEFLGAPLPYDDVAALRDRMTEISPALASYDIVEPVSLKQLSKVQLVDQNKGSKSSGAPLKKVVENFYFTDVISRSSPTMARCSAAKETGNPQTNFMASGYSNEHPHGQVAYGA
;
A
#
# COMPACT_ATOMS: atom_id res chain seq x y z
N MET A 1 62.32 -12.16 -18.57
CA MET A 1 62.14 -10.69 -18.40
C MET A 1 60.80 -10.47 -17.70
N LEU A 2 60.52 -10.92 -16.48
CA LEU A 2 60.92 -10.42 -15.16
C LEU A 2 61.71 -9.09 -15.13
N ARG A 3 61.04 -8.05 -14.59
CA ARG A 3 61.51 -7.03 -13.62
C ARG A 3 61.08 -5.59 -13.97
N GLN A 4 60.64 -4.89 -12.90
CA GLN A 4 60.45 -3.44 -12.72
C GLN A 4 59.09 -2.88 -13.19
N SER A 5 58.26 -2.24 -12.35
CA SER A 5 58.44 -1.80 -10.96
C SER A 5 57.11 -1.39 -10.33
N LEU A 6 56.60 -2.24 -9.45
CA LEU A 6 55.82 -1.86 -8.26
C LEU A 6 56.78 -1.23 -7.25
N ALA A 7 56.67 0.08 -7.00
CA ALA A 7 57.08 0.72 -5.74
C ALA A 7 56.86 2.23 -5.83
N ARG A 8 55.86 2.74 -5.11
CA ARG A 8 55.89 4.01 -4.32
C ARG A 8 54.48 4.37 -3.86
N SER A 9 53.96 3.53 -2.98
CA SER A 9 52.99 3.90 -1.96
C SER A 9 53.76 4.00 -0.64
N ALA A 10 53.37 4.95 0.21
CA ALA A 10 53.85 5.24 1.55
C ALA A 10 55.18 5.99 1.67
N LEU A 11 55.12 7.30 1.98
CA LEU A 11 55.54 7.85 3.28
C LEU A 11 55.48 9.39 3.32
N ARG A 12 54.96 9.87 4.45
CA ARG A 12 55.18 11.19 5.10
C ARG A 12 54.21 12.35 4.80
N THR A 13 53.13 12.33 5.58
CA THR A 13 52.72 13.40 6.52
C THR A 13 53.61 14.65 6.65
N GLY A 14 52.98 15.82 6.62
CA GLY A 14 53.53 17.07 7.15
C GLY A 14 52.64 18.28 6.85
N ARG A 15 51.95 18.79 7.89
CA ARG A 15 51.20 20.05 7.89
C ARG A 15 52.04 21.20 7.32
N GLN A 16 51.47 22.01 6.43
CA GLN A 16 51.77 23.44 6.38
C GLN A 16 50.55 24.25 5.96
N THR A 17 50.16 25.13 6.87
CA THR A 17 49.14 26.16 6.81
C THR A 17 49.50 27.22 5.76
N CYS A 18 48.57 27.54 4.85
CA CYS A 18 48.60 28.79 4.11
C CYS A 18 47.24 29.49 4.22
N ASN A 19 47.24 30.55 5.03
CA ASN A 19 46.22 31.59 5.06
C ASN A 19 46.16 32.28 3.71
N ALA A 20 44.99 32.28 3.08
CA ALA A 20 44.63 33.29 2.09
C ALA A 20 43.19 33.75 2.37
N SER A 21 43.10 34.80 3.16
CA SER A 21 41.91 35.60 3.36
C SER A 21 41.49 36.24 2.03
N ARG A 22 40.36 35.80 1.49
CA ARG A 22 39.53 36.61 0.58
C ARG A 22 38.16 36.78 1.18
N THR A 23 38.00 37.90 1.85
CA THR A 23 36.74 38.52 2.24
C THR A 23 35.89 38.77 1.01
N SER A 24 34.87 37.94 0.80
CA SER A 24 33.65 38.38 0.13
C SER A 24 32.48 38.19 1.09
N ARG A 25 32.05 39.30 1.69
CA ARG A 25 30.78 39.39 2.39
C ARG A 25 29.67 39.04 1.40
N GLN A 26 29.16 37.82 1.42
CA GLN A 26 27.78 37.58 1.02
C GLN A 26 26.94 37.70 2.28
N GLN A 27 26.30 38.85 2.43
CA GLN A 27 25.23 39.05 3.39
C GLN A 27 24.18 37.96 3.21
N ALA A 28 23.90 37.25 4.29
CA ALA A 28 22.70 36.46 4.47
C ALA A 28 21.50 37.41 4.40
N GLY A 29 20.98 37.60 3.20
CA GLY A 29 19.67 38.18 2.94
C GLY A 29 18.76 37.06 2.45
N GLY A 30 17.89 36.57 3.32
CA GLY A 30 16.79 35.69 2.93
C GLY A 30 15.92 36.40 1.90
N ARG A 31 16.03 36.00 0.64
CA ARG A 31 15.01 36.30 -0.37
C ARG A 31 13.96 35.20 -0.30
N PRO A 32 12.66 35.52 -0.20
CA PRO A 32 11.63 34.52 -0.38
C PRO A 32 11.77 33.91 -1.78
N ARG A 33 11.45 32.63 -1.95
CA ARG A 33 11.38 31.96 -3.25
C ARG A 33 10.56 32.83 -4.20
N SER A 34 11.20 33.51 -5.15
CA SER A 34 10.53 34.45 -6.05
C SER A 34 9.60 33.69 -6.98
N SER A 35 8.30 33.99 -6.94
CA SER A 35 7.32 33.54 -7.92
C SER A 35 7.65 34.13 -9.30
N LEU A 36 7.67 33.31 -10.34
CA LEU A 36 7.95 33.77 -11.71
C LEU A 36 6.64 34.13 -12.43
N GLN A 37 6.66 35.25 -13.13
CA GLN A 37 5.56 35.67 -14.02
C GLN A 37 5.73 35.05 -15.41
N LEU A 38 4.70 34.33 -15.87
CA LEU A 38 4.58 33.75 -17.20
C LEU A 38 3.48 34.50 -17.98
N GLY A 39 3.76 34.86 -19.24
CA GLY A 39 2.71 35.34 -20.14
C GLY A 39 2.19 34.17 -20.97
N MET A 40 1.00 33.63 -20.69
CA MET A 40 0.46 32.50 -21.47
C MET A 40 -0.69 32.96 -22.36
N ARG A 41 -0.47 33.04 -23.68
CA ARG A 41 -1.55 33.35 -24.62
C ARG A 41 -2.33 32.07 -24.96
N ARG A 42 -3.36 31.76 -24.18
CA ARG A 42 -4.60 31.21 -24.76
C ARG A 42 -5.27 32.33 -25.59
N CYS A 43 -6.27 32.04 -26.42
CA CYS A 43 -7.04 33.03 -27.20
C CYS A 43 -7.65 34.22 -26.39
N TRP A 44 -7.32 34.35 -25.09
CA TRP A 44 -7.77 35.34 -24.11
C TRP A 44 -6.62 35.89 -23.23
N GLY A 45 -5.43 36.17 -23.79
CA GLY A 45 -4.44 37.11 -23.18
C GLY A 45 -4.14 37.00 -21.67
N ALA A 46 -4.16 35.82 -21.05
CA ALA A 46 -4.01 35.69 -19.60
C ALA A 46 -2.53 35.72 -19.16
N MET A 47 -2.14 36.74 -18.41
CA MET A 47 -0.85 36.80 -17.71
C MET A 47 -0.97 35.99 -16.41
N LEU A 48 -0.09 35.01 -16.20
CA LEU A 48 -0.19 34.03 -15.12
C LEU A 48 1.11 33.99 -14.31
N THR A 49 1.04 34.39 -13.04
CA THR A 49 2.14 34.28 -12.07
C THR A 49 2.06 32.95 -11.33
N ILE A 50 2.52 31.85 -11.93
CA ILE A 50 2.04 30.50 -11.50
C ILE A 50 3.14 29.45 -11.28
N ALA A 51 4.37 29.67 -11.76
CA ALA A 51 5.42 28.66 -11.70
C ALA A 51 6.57 29.07 -10.76
N THR A 52 7.02 28.11 -9.95
CA THR A 52 8.29 28.23 -9.21
C THR A 52 9.45 28.11 -10.20
N ALA A 53 10.53 28.84 -9.96
CA ALA A 53 11.75 28.73 -10.76
C ALA A 53 12.23 27.29 -10.83
N GLY A 54 12.54 26.82 -12.05
CA GLY A 54 12.93 25.43 -12.31
C GLY A 54 11.78 24.46 -12.64
N SER A 55 10.51 24.89 -12.58
CA SER A 55 9.38 24.08 -13.03
C SER A 55 9.45 23.80 -14.53
N ALA A 56 8.98 22.62 -14.95
CA ALA A 56 8.81 22.30 -16.37
C ALA A 56 7.66 23.10 -16.98
N LEU A 57 7.75 23.43 -18.26
CA LEU A 57 6.74 24.19 -19.00
C LEU A 57 5.38 23.49 -18.99
N ILE A 58 5.36 22.15 -18.95
CA ILE A 58 4.14 21.37 -18.82
C ILE A 58 3.36 21.66 -17.54
N GLN A 59 4.05 21.78 -16.39
CA GLN A 59 3.43 22.05 -15.09
C GLN A 59 2.81 23.45 -15.07
N ALA A 60 3.47 24.42 -15.71
CA ALA A 60 2.92 25.76 -15.89
C ALA A 60 1.66 25.75 -16.77
N CYS A 61 1.66 24.95 -17.84
CA CYS A 61 0.49 24.80 -18.72
C CYS A 61 -0.68 24.13 -17.99
N GLU A 62 -0.43 23.08 -17.21
CA GLU A 62 -1.46 22.38 -16.40
C GLU A 62 -2.12 23.32 -15.40
N LYS A 63 -1.33 24.11 -14.65
CA LYS A 63 -1.87 25.11 -13.72
C LYS A 63 -2.63 26.24 -14.44
N ALA A 64 -2.29 26.52 -15.70
CA ALA A 64 -3.03 27.44 -16.57
C ALA A 64 -4.29 26.80 -17.21
N GLY A 65 -4.64 25.57 -16.82
CA GLY A 65 -5.76 24.79 -17.33
C GLY A 65 -5.55 24.26 -18.75
N ALA A 66 -4.33 24.37 -19.30
CA ALA A 66 -3.96 23.81 -20.59
C ALA A 66 -3.47 22.38 -20.41
N VAL A 67 -4.35 21.42 -20.76
CA VAL A 67 -4.03 20.00 -20.73
C VAL A 67 -2.99 19.71 -21.81
N ILE A 68 -1.79 19.37 -21.35
CA ILE A 68 -0.75 18.77 -22.18
C ILE A 68 -0.58 17.33 -21.68
N PRO A 69 -0.44 16.34 -22.57
CA PRO A 69 -0.31 14.97 -22.12
C PRO A 69 0.93 14.74 -21.24
N ARG A 70 0.75 13.89 -20.19
CA ARG A 70 1.73 12.99 -19.50
C ARG A 70 2.33 13.43 -18.14
N LYS A 71 2.42 12.47 -17.19
CA LYS A 71 3.17 12.52 -15.91
C LYS A 71 4.22 11.38 -15.80
N LEU A 72 5.12 11.47 -14.81
CA LEU A 72 6.43 10.78 -14.54
C LEU A 72 7.66 11.68 -14.78
N MET A 73 8.83 11.25 -14.25
CA MET A 73 10.15 11.86 -14.45
C MET A 73 10.39 12.27 -15.92
N ILE A 74 11.15 13.33 -16.12
CA ILE A 74 11.31 13.92 -17.45
C ILE A 74 12.19 13.03 -18.33
N ALA A 75 11.64 12.53 -19.44
CA ALA A 75 12.39 11.74 -20.43
C ALA A 75 12.48 12.45 -21.80
N GLY A 76 11.34 12.85 -22.36
CA GLY A 76 11.29 13.52 -23.68
C GLY A 76 11.29 12.58 -24.89
N ASN A 77 11.08 11.27 -24.70
CA ASN A 77 11.22 10.27 -25.76
C ASN A 77 10.10 10.33 -26.83
N CYS A 78 8.87 10.67 -26.42
CA CYS A 78 7.69 10.57 -27.27
C CYS A 78 7.42 11.80 -28.17
N ARG A 79 7.94 12.97 -27.79
CA ARG A 79 7.69 14.26 -28.46
C ARG A 79 6.21 14.66 -28.67
N MET A 80 5.24 14.01 -28.03
CA MET A 80 3.81 14.38 -28.16
C MET A 80 3.48 15.74 -27.50
N CYS A 81 4.32 16.18 -26.57
CA CYS A 81 4.16 17.43 -25.83
C CYS A 81 4.83 18.65 -26.49
N LEU A 82 5.14 18.58 -27.79
CA LEU A 82 5.73 19.70 -28.51
C LEU A 82 4.77 20.90 -28.50
N VAL A 83 5.30 22.08 -28.16
CA VAL A 83 4.58 23.36 -28.16
C VAL A 83 5.44 24.45 -28.79
N GLU A 84 4.80 25.46 -29.37
CA GLU A 84 5.49 26.65 -29.86
C GLU A 84 5.79 27.62 -28.71
N VAL A 85 7.04 28.06 -28.61
CA VAL A 85 7.47 29.11 -27.69
C VAL A 85 8.02 30.26 -28.52
N GLU A 86 7.59 31.49 -28.24
CA GLU A 86 8.09 32.66 -28.97
C GLU A 86 9.61 32.76 -28.85
N ARG A 87 10.26 33.13 -29.97
CA ARG A 87 11.73 33.20 -30.11
C ARG A 87 12.45 31.85 -30.10
N ALA A 88 11.75 30.72 -29.95
CA ALA A 88 12.33 29.41 -30.21
C ALA A 88 12.16 29.06 -31.71
N PRO A 89 13.23 28.67 -32.44
CA PRO A 89 13.16 28.36 -33.86
C PRO A 89 12.46 27.02 -34.18
N LYS A 90 12.25 26.17 -33.16
CA LYS A 90 11.62 24.85 -33.28
C LYS A 90 10.62 24.65 -32.14
N PRO A 91 9.57 23.83 -32.32
CA PRO A 91 8.72 23.39 -31.22
C PRO A 91 9.56 22.74 -30.12
N VAL A 92 9.28 23.07 -28.86
CA VAL A 92 10.02 22.57 -27.70
C VAL A 92 9.20 21.52 -26.96
N ALA A 93 9.86 20.53 -26.37
CA ALA A 93 9.20 19.52 -25.56
C ALA A 93 8.83 20.12 -24.19
N SER A 94 7.55 20.37 -23.94
CA SER A 94 7.09 21.05 -22.72
C SER A 94 7.41 20.29 -21.43
N CYS A 95 7.54 18.95 -21.52
CA CYS A 95 7.85 18.12 -20.35
C CYS A 95 9.27 18.36 -19.80
N ALA A 96 10.21 18.80 -20.65
CA ALA A 96 11.62 18.96 -20.28
C ALA A 96 12.09 20.41 -20.27
N TRP A 97 11.42 21.28 -21.03
CA TRP A 97 11.82 22.67 -21.15
C TRP A 97 11.50 23.43 -19.86
N PRO A 98 12.50 24.00 -19.14
CA PRO A 98 12.24 24.76 -17.93
C PRO A 98 11.59 26.09 -18.26
N VAL A 99 10.69 26.54 -17.40
CA VAL A 99 10.05 27.85 -17.50
C VAL A 99 11.07 28.97 -17.29
N GLN A 100 11.03 29.99 -18.15
CA GLN A 100 11.75 31.25 -17.97
C GLN A 100 10.75 32.42 -17.88
N PRO A 101 11.08 33.47 -17.10
CA PRO A 101 10.24 34.66 -17.00
C PRO A 101 10.07 35.33 -18.38
N GLY A 102 8.83 35.76 -18.67
CA GLY A 102 8.50 36.42 -19.94
C GLY A 102 8.38 35.47 -21.15
N MET A 103 8.46 34.15 -20.96
CA MET A 103 8.14 33.19 -22.03
C MET A 103 6.68 33.30 -22.46
N VAL A 104 6.45 33.30 -23.77
CA VAL A 104 5.12 33.21 -24.38
C VAL A 104 4.97 31.85 -25.05
N VAL A 105 4.06 31.04 -24.53
CA VAL A 105 3.78 29.69 -25.00
C VAL A 105 2.47 29.66 -25.77
N LYS A 106 2.47 29.06 -26.96
CA LYS A 106 1.28 28.83 -27.79
C LYS A 106 1.04 27.33 -27.91
N THR A 107 -0.01 26.83 -27.26
CA THR A 107 -0.33 25.39 -27.22
C THR A 107 -1.32 24.93 -28.31
N ASN A 108 -1.83 25.88 -29.10
CA ASN A 108 -2.87 25.71 -30.12
C ASN A 108 -2.50 26.39 -31.46
N SER A 109 -1.22 26.69 -31.71
CA SER A 109 -0.78 27.25 -32.99
C SER A 109 -0.81 26.21 -34.10
N ALA A 110 -0.91 26.64 -35.36
CA ALA A 110 -0.86 25.73 -36.51
C ALA A 110 0.40 24.85 -36.52
N LEU A 111 1.55 25.41 -36.08
CA LEU A 111 2.80 24.67 -35.92
C LEU A 111 2.69 23.58 -34.85
N THR A 112 2.06 23.89 -33.71
CA THR A 112 1.85 22.92 -32.62
C THR A 112 0.90 21.79 -33.04
N HIS A 113 -0.18 22.12 -33.75
CA HIS A 113 -1.10 21.12 -34.32
C HIS A 113 -0.38 20.18 -35.29
N LYS A 114 0.34 20.74 -36.27
CA LYS A 114 1.09 19.95 -37.25
C LYS A 114 2.16 19.06 -36.61
N ALA A 115 2.83 19.55 -35.55
CA ALA A 115 3.80 18.75 -34.81
C ALA A 115 3.15 17.54 -34.10
N ARG A 116 1.97 17.72 -33.50
CA ARG A 116 1.22 16.63 -32.84
C ARG A 116 0.71 15.60 -33.85
N GLU A 117 0.17 16.05 -34.98
CA GLU A 117 -0.26 15.17 -36.07
C GLU A 117 0.91 14.32 -36.60
N GLY A 118 2.05 14.95 -36.88
CA GLY A 118 3.24 14.24 -37.37
C GLY A 118 3.79 13.23 -36.36
N VAL A 119 3.83 13.58 -35.07
CA VAL A 119 4.25 12.63 -34.01
C VAL A 119 3.26 11.47 -33.90
N MET A 120 1.96 11.76 -33.91
CA MET A 120 0.93 10.71 -33.83
C MET A 120 1.01 9.76 -35.02
N GLU A 121 1.26 10.28 -36.23
CA GLU A 121 1.46 9.46 -37.42
C GLU A 121 2.65 8.49 -37.27
N PHE A 122 3.79 8.95 -36.74
CA PHE A 122 4.93 8.08 -36.45
C PHE A 122 4.63 7.05 -35.36
N LEU A 123 3.88 7.42 -34.32
CA LEU A 123 3.46 6.49 -33.27
C LEU A 123 2.57 5.38 -33.83
N LEU A 124 1.69 5.70 -34.77
CA LEU A 124 0.74 4.75 -35.39
C LEU A 124 1.32 3.98 -36.59
N ALA A 125 2.40 4.48 -37.21
CA ALA A 125 3.01 3.87 -38.39
C ALA A 125 3.36 2.39 -38.16
N ASN A 126 4.02 2.09 -37.04
CA ASN A 126 4.41 0.74 -36.65
C ASN A 126 3.53 0.12 -35.54
N HIS A 127 2.44 0.78 -35.15
CA HIS A 127 1.50 0.24 -34.16
C HIS A 127 0.51 -0.74 -34.81
N PRO A 128 0.22 -1.90 -34.19
CA PRO A 128 -0.67 -2.91 -34.75
C PRO A 128 -2.14 -2.48 -34.68
N LEU A 129 -2.99 -3.07 -35.54
CA LEU A 129 -4.44 -2.81 -35.57
C LEU A 129 -5.19 -3.68 -34.54
N ASP A 130 -4.67 -3.72 -33.32
CA ASP A 130 -5.15 -4.61 -32.26
C ASP A 130 -6.30 -4.04 -31.45
N CYS A 131 -6.78 -2.83 -31.74
CA CYS A 131 -7.77 -2.13 -30.92
C CYS A 131 -8.98 -3.00 -30.48
N PRO A 132 -9.56 -3.88 -31.33
CA PRO A 132 -10.67 -4.75 -30.91
C PRO A 132 -10.27 -5.80 -29.86
N ILE A 133 -9.08 -6.39 -30.00
CA ILE A 133 -8.56 -7.43 -29.11
C ILE A 133 -7.70 -6.87 -27.97
N CYS A 134 -7.48 -5.55 -27.92
CA CYS A 134 -6.67 -4.90 -26.92
C CYS A 134 -7.50 -4.63 -25.66
N ASP A 135 -7.00 -5.05 -24.48
CA ASP A 135 -7.70 -4.80 -23.21
C ASP A 135 -7.78 -3.33 -22.82
N GLN A 136 -6.83 -2.53 -23.29
CA GLN A 136 -6.82 -1.07 -23.10
C GLN A 136 -7.82 -0.35 -24.02
N GLY A 137 -8.49 -1.03 -24.95
CA GLY A 137 -9.45 -0.41 -25.86
C GLY A 137 -10.56 0.29 -25.09
N GLY A 138 -10.75 1.59 -25.32
CA GLY A 138 -11.69 2.45 -24.58
C GLY A 138 -11.09 3.23 -23.41
N GLU A 139 -9.86 2.92 -22.98
CA GLU A 139 -9.10 3.68 -21.97
C GLU A 139 -7.64 3.89 -22.41
N CYS A 140 -7.41 3.93 -23.72
CA CYS A 140 -6.09 4.01 -24.32
C CYS A 140 -5.72 5.45 -24.63
N ASP A 141 -4.71 5.97 -23.94
CA ASP A 141 -4.10 7.28 -24.15
C ASP A 141 -3.77 7.54 -25.65
N LEU A 142 -3.25 6.52 -26.35
CA LEU A 142 -2.91 6.62 -27.77
C LEU A 142 -4.16 6.77 -28.65
N GLN A 143 -5.24 6.05 -28.32
CA GLN A 143 -6.50 6.10 -29.06
C GLN A 143 -7.15 7.47 -28.89
N ASP A 144 -7.28 7.94 -27.65
CA ASP A 144 -7.90 9.22 -27.32
C ASP A 144 -7.11 10.40 -27.88
N GLN A 145 -5.77 10.37 -27.76
CA GLN A 145 -4.91 11.41 -28.31
C GLN A 145 -4.87 11.40 -29.83
N SER A 146 -4.98 10.23 -30.47
CA SER A 146 -5.12 10.14 -31.93
C SER A 146 -6.42 10.78 -32.38
N MET A 147 -7.54 10.46 -31.73
CA MET A 147 -8.84 11.03 -32.06
C MET A 147 -8.88 12.56 -31.82
N ARG A 148 -8.18 13.05 -30.80
CA ARG A 148 -8.23 14.47 -30.42
C ARG A 148 -7.22 15.37 -31.14
N TYR A 149 -6.00 14.87 -31.36
CA TYR A 149 -4.84 15.65 -31.82
C TYR A 149 -4.14 15.05 -33.04
N GLY A 150 -4.49 13.83 -33.44
CA GLY A 150 -3.95 13.16 -34.63
C GLY A 150 -4.70 13.55 -35.90
N ALA A 151 -4.18 13.09 -37.03
CA ALA A 151 -4.86 13.16 -38.32
C ALA A 151 -5.97 12.11 -38.43
N ASP A 152 -6.90 12.30 -39.37
CA ASP A 152 -8.03 11.40 -39.63
C ASP A 152 -7.64 10.11 -40.37
N ARG A 153 -6.48 10.11 -41.04
CA ARG A 153 -5.99 8.99 -41.87
C ARG A 153 -4.47 8.81 -41.76
N GLY A 154 -4.02 7.57 -41.83
CA GLY A 154 -2.60 7.23 -41.98
C GLY A 154 -2.15 7.26 -43.45
N ARG A 155 -0.86 7.53 -43.69
CA ARG A 155 -0.24 7.46 -45.02
C ARG A 155 0.73 6.28 -45.18
N PHE A 156 0.93 5.49 -44.13
CA PHE A 156 1.84 4.35 -44.12
C PHE A 156 1.21 3.15 -44.83
N HIS A 157 1.66 2.89 -46.05
CA HIS A 157 1.22 1.77 -46.90
C HIS A 157 2.41 0.95 -47.42
N GLU A 158 3.50 0.90 -46.65
CA GLU A 158 4.73 0.19 -47.03
C GLU A 158 4.46 -1.29 -47.28
N VAL A 159 4.95 -1.81 -48.41
CA VAL A 159 4.77 -3.22 -48.81
C VAL A 159 5.47 -4.17 -47.82
N GLY A 160 6.55 -3.71 -47.18
CA GLY A 160 7.27 -4.46 -46.14
C GLY A 160 6.49 -4.63 -44.83
N GLY A 161 5.31 -4.00 -44.70
CA GLY A 161 4.46 -4.11 -43.53
C GLY A 161 4.96 -3.34 -42.31
N LYS A 162 4.26 -3.53 -41.19
CA LYS A 162 4.62 -2.96 -39.87
C LYS A 162 5.66 -3.86 -39.20
N ARG A 163 6.46 -3.30 -38.30
CA ARG A 163 7.35 -4.11 -37.46
C ARG A 163 6.54 -5.08 -36.58
N ALA A 164 7.17 -6.21 -36.25
CA ALA A 164 6.72 -7.12 -35.21
C ALA A 164 7.79 -7.27 -34.13
N THR A 165 7.38 -7.59 -32.91
CA THR A 165 8.21 -7.74 -31.72
C THR A 165 7.68 -8.90 -30.91
N GLU A 166 8.57 -9.75 -30.42
CA GLU A 166 8.23 -10.88 -29.58
C GLU A 166 7.68 -10.45 -28.21
N ASP A 167 6.69 -11.19 -27.72
CA ASP A 167 6.11 -10.98 -26.40
C ASP A 167 7.03 -11.57 -25.34
N LYS A 168 7.20 -10.83 -24.23
CA LYS A 168 8.15 -11.18 -23.16
C LYS A 168 7.42 -11.79 -21.97
N ASN A 169 7.89 -12.90 -21.44
CA ASN A 169 7.36 -13.45 -20.19
C ASN A 169 8.05 -12.78 -18.99
N ILE A 170 7.36 -11.81 -18.38
CA ILE A 170 7.86 -11.04 -17.22
C ILE A 170 7.13 -11.37 -15.91
N GLY A 171 6.37 -12.46 -15.87
CA GLY A 171 5.68 -12.91 -14.66
C GLY A 171 4.21 -13.30 -14.86
N PRO A 172 3.54 -13.72 -13.78
CA PRO A 172 2.14 -14.13 -13.81
C PRO A 172 1.15 -12.94 -13.76
N LEU A 173 1.62 -11.73 -13.45
CA LEU A 173 0.76 -10.55 -13.23
C LEU A 173 0.54 -9.71 -14.50
N ILE A 174 1.61 -9.50 -15.28
CA ILE A 174 1.59 -8.58 -16.43
C ILE A 174 1.63 -9.39 -17.72
N LYS A 175 0.59 -9.24 -18.53
CA LYS A 175 0.53 -9.75 -19.89
C LYS A 175 1.19 -8.74 -20.83
N THR A 176 2.15 -9.21 -21.60
CA THR A 176 2.86 -8.40 -22.59
C THR A 176 2.29 -8.62 -23.99
N SER A 177 2.20 -7.54 -24.76
CA SER A 177 1.93 -7.57 -26.20
C SER A 177 2.79 -6.49 -26.85
N MET A 178 4.05 -6.82 -27.12
CA MET A 178 5.11 -5.84 -27.34
C MET A 178 5.05 -5.18 -28.72
N ASN A 179 4.31 -5.76 -29.67
CA ASN A 179 3.91 -5.09 -30.91
C ASN A 179 3.26 -3.73 -30.64
N ARG A 180 2.50 -3.59 -29.55
CA ARG A 180 1.77 -2.37 -29.19
C ARG A 180 2.67 -1.31 -28.54
N CYS A 181 3.90 -1.66 -28.16
CA CYS A 181 4.78 -0.75 -27.43
C CYS A 181 5.24 0.42 -28.30
N ILE A 182 5.12 1.62 -27.75
CA ILE A 182 5.53 2.89 -28.37
C ILE A 182 6.84 3.45 -27.80
N HIS A 183 7.61 2.63 -27.08
CA HIS A 183 8.93 2.97 -26.55
C HIS A 183 8.97 4.24 -25.68
N CYS A 184 7.90 4.48 -24.91
CA CYS A 184 7.80 5.65 -24.04
C CYS A 184 8.66 5.59 -22.76
N THR A 185 9.26 4.42 -22.48
CA THR A 185 10.12 4.10 -21.33
C THR A 185 9.53 4.41 -19.96
N ARG A 186 8.20 4.56 -19.83
CA ARG A 186 7.53 4.79 -18.53
C ARG A 186 7.71 3.61 -17.58
N CYS A 187 7.51 2.39 -18.07
CA CYS A 187 7.68 1.17 -17.28
C CYS A 187 9.11 1.00 -16.76
N ILE A 188 10.13 1.25 -17.58
CA ILE A 188 11.54 1.18 -17.17
C ILE A 188 11.83 2.18 -16.04
N ARG A 189 11.38 3.43 -16.20
CA ARG A 189 11.61 4.47 -15.19
C ARG A 189 10.88 4.17 -13.89
N PHE A 190 9.65 3.66 -13.96
CA PHE A 190 8.95 3.23 -12.75
C PHE A 190 9.65 2.06 -12.06
N ALA A 191 10.01 1.02 -12.82
CA ALA A 191 10.69 -0.15 -12.29
C ALA A 191 12.01 0.26 -11.60
N ASN A 192 12.83 1.08 -12.25
CA ASN A 192 14.10 1.53 -11.72
C ASN A 192 13.94 2.53 -10.57
N ASP A 193 13.14 3.58 -10.75
CA ASP A 193 13.16 4.74 -9.84
C ASP A 193 12.22 4.52 -8.64
N VAL A 194 11.01 4.00 -8.87
CA VAL A 194 9.96 3.87 -7.84
C VAL A 194 9.98 2.49 -7.20
N ALA A 195 9.96 1.42 -8.01
CA ALA A 195 9.89 0.05 -7.50
C ALA A 195 11.26 -0.50 -7.05
N GLY A 196 12.37 0.09 -7.51
CA GLY A 196 13.71 -0.41 -7.22
C GLY A 196 14.01 -1.79 -7.82
N ALA A 197 13.39 -2.10 -8.94
CA ALA A 197 13.44 -3.36 -9.68
C ALA A 197 14.11 -3.14 -11.05
N PRO A 198 15.46 -3.21 -11.14
CA PRO A 198 16.22 -2.82 -12.32
C PRO A 198 16.25 -3.87 -13.44
N GLU A 199 15.34 -4.84 -13.45
CA GLU A 199 15.32 -5.93 -14.43
C GLU A 199 14.79 -5.47 -15.80
N LEU A 200 13.93 -4.44 -15.83
CA LEU A 200 13.29 -3.96 -17.05
C LEU A 200 14.15 -2.89 -17.74
N GLY A 201 14.52 -3.14 -19.01
CA GLY A 201 15.41 -2.25 -19.75
C GLY A 201 15.04 -2.08 -21.21
N SER A 202 15.88 -1.31 -21.93
CA SER A 202 15.82 -1.13 -23.38
C SER A 202 17.02 -1.81 -24.03
N THR A 203 16.76 -2.85 -24.83
CA THR A 203 17.78 -3.61 -25.55
C THR A 203 17.70 -3.29 -27.05
N GLY A 204 18.83 -3.37 -27.76
CA GLY A 204 18.88 -3.00 -29.19
C GLY A 204 18.92 -1.49 -29.45
N ARG A 205 18.67 -1.08 -30.70
CA ARG A 205 18.74 0.32 -31.15
C ARG A 205 17.83 0.55 -32.36
N GLY A 206 17.34 1.78 -32.52
CA GLY A 206 16.54 2.17 -33.68
C GLY A 206 15.15 1.54 -33.63
N ASN A 207 14.64 1.09 -34.78
CA ASN A 207 13.31 0.47 -34.86
C ASN A 207 13.24 -0.90 -34.16
N ASP A 208 14.37 -1.59 -34.04
CA ASP A 208 14.51 -2.92 -33.43
C ASP A 208 14.82 -2.86 -31.93
N MET A 209 14.78 -1.66 -31.33
CA MET A 209 14.88 -1.53 -29.88
C MET A 209 13.67 -2.23 -29.23
N GLN A 210 13.90 -3.02 -28.19
CA GLN A 210 12.86 -3.74 -27.46
C GLN A 210 12.87 -3.34 -25.98
N ILE A 211 11.68 -3.28 -25.38
CA ILE A 211 11.50 -3.04 -23.95
C ILE A 211 11.21 -4.38 -23.30
N GLY A 212 11.94 -4.74 -22.25
CA GLY A 212 11.77 -6.03 -21.59
C GLY A 212 12.96 -6.39 -20.72
N THR A 213 12.93 -7.59 -20.17
CA THR A 213 14.11 -8.22 -19.59
C THR A 213 14.93 -8.85 -20.74
N TYR A 214 16.25 -8.69 -20.72
CA TYR A 214 17.10 -9.24 -21.80
C TYR A 214 17.07 -10.78 -21.82
N LEU A 215 17.17 -11.37 -20.64
CA LEU A 215 16.89 -12.80 -20.41
C LEU A 215 15.47 -12.93 -19.87
N GLU A 216 14.80 -14.05 -20.12
CA GLU A 216 13.50 -14.33 -19.50
C GLU A 216 13.65 -14.34 -17.97
N LYS A 217 13.15 -13.27 -17.34
CA LYS A 217 13.15 -13.07 -15.90
C LYS A 217 11.82 -12.45 -15.51
N ASN A 218 11.30 -12.86 -14.37
CA ASN A 218 10.14 -12.23 -13.78
C ASN A 218 10.51 -10.81 -13.30
N LEU A 219 9.57 -9.89 -13.41
CA LEU A 219 9.65 -8.57 -12.76
C LEU A 219 9.32 -8.75 -11.27
N ASP A 220 10.32 -9.10 -10.46
CA ASP A 220 10.16 -9.43 -9.03
C ASP A 220 10.11 -8.17 -8.15
N SER A 221 8.93 -7.55 -8.11
CA SER A 221 8.62 -6.45 -7.21
C SER A 221 7.17 -6.56 -6.75
N GLU A 222 6.93 -6.18 -5.51
CA GLU A 222 5.62 -6.03 -4.88
C GLU A 222 4.79 -4.86 -5.43
N MET A 223 5.40 -3.98 -6.24
CA MET A 223 4.76 -2.84 -6.89
C MET A 223 4.69 -2.98 -8.41
N SER A 224 4.97 -4.17 -8.95
CA SER A 224 5.19 -4.38 -10.38
C SER A 224 3.97 -4.05 -11.25
N GLY A 225 2.76 -4.34 -10.77
CA GLY A 225 1.50 -4.18 -11.49
C GLY A 225 1.14 -2.74 -11.82
N ASN A 226 1.73 -1.74 -11.16
CA ASN A 226 1.51 -0.33 -11.50
C ASN A 226 2.06 0.05 -12.89
N VAL A 227 2.95 -0.76 -13.47
CA VAL A 227 3.40 -0.54 -14.86
C VAL A 227 2.26 -0.65 -15.88
N ILE A 228 1.18 -1.35 -15.52
CA ILE A 228 -0.03 -1.49 -16.36
C ILE A 228 -0.71 -0.12 -16.49
N ASP A 229 -0.95 0.56 -15.37
CA ASP A 229 -1.62 1.86 -15.36
C ASP A 229 -0.76 2.95 -16.00
N LEU A 230 0.56 2.83 -15.86
CA LEU A 230 1.51 3.74 -16.46
C LEU A 230 1.61 3.61 -17.98
N CYS A 231 1.32 2.42 -18.50
CA CYS A 231 1.45 2.14 -19.92
C CYS A 231 0.34 2.88 -20.70
N PRO A 232 0.69 3.84 -21.58
CA PRO A 232 -0.31 4.61 -22.33
C PRO A 232 -0.98 3.81 -23.45
N VAL A 233 -0.64 2.52 -23.56
CA VAL A 233 -1.05 1.60 -24.62
C VAL A 233 -1.24 0.22 -24.00
N GLY A 234 -2.01 -0.67 -24.62
CA GLY A 234 -2.20 -2.03 -24.11
C GLY A 234 -1.05 -3.00 -24.40
N ALA A 235 0.20 -2.52 -24.30
CA ALA A 235 1.40 -3.35 -24.41
C ALA A 235 1.72 -4.09 -23.11
N LEU A 236 1.36 -3.51 -21.96
CA LEU A 236 1.46 -4.11 -20.64
C LEU A 236 0.07 -4.06 -20.03
N THR A 237 -0.55 -5.21 -19.82
CA THR A 237 -1.94 -5.34 -19.37
C THR A 237 -2.04 -6.32 -18.22
N SER A 238 -3.11 -6.26 -17.42
CA SER A 238 -3.34 -7.21 -16.33
C SER A 238 -3.65 -8.60 -16.87
N LYS A 239 -2.80 -9.58 -16.55
CA LYS A 239 -2.98 -10.98 -16.98
C LYS A 239 -4.21 -11.65 -16.33
N PRO A 240 -4.50 -11.46 -15.04
CA PRO A 240 -5.72 -11.99 -14.42
C PRO A 240 -7.03 -11.40 -14.99
N TYR A 241 -6.99 -10.12 -15.41
CA TYR A 241 -8.14 -9.40 -15.97
C TYR A 241 -8.31 -9.60 -17.49
N ALA A 242 -7.30 -10.15 -18.16
CA ALA A 242 -7.26 -10.20 -19.63
C ALA A 242 -8.56 -10.74 -20.24
N PHE A 243 -9.14 -9.94 -21.14
CA PHE A 243 -10.38 -10.25 -21.89
C PHE A 243 -11.65 -10.49 -21.06
N ARG A 244 -11.68 -10.13 -19.77
CA ARG A 244 -12.87 -10.35 -18.92
C ARG A 244 -13.97 -9.32 -19.12
N ALA A 245 -13.61 -8.06 -19.35
CA ALA A 245 -14.53 -6.94 -19.54
C ALA A 245 -13.90 -5.81 -20.36
N ARG A 246 -14.69 -4.78 -20.67
CA ARG A 246 -14.24 -3.53 -21.28
C ARG A 246 -14.52 -2.34 -20.36
N PRO A 247 -13.73 -1.25 -20.42
CA PRO A 247 -13.84 -0.14 -19.47
C PRO A 247 -15.24 0.46 -19.37
N TRP A 248 -15.97 0.56 -20.48
CA TRP A 248 -17.34 1.11 -20.52
C TRP A 248 -18.43 0.19 -19.93
N GLU A 249 -18.13 -1.09 -19.67
CA GLU A 249 -19.05 -2.02 -19.01
C GLU A 249 -18.98 -1.93 -17.47
N LEU A 250 -17.96 -1.26 -16.94
CA LEU A 250 -17.61 -1.32 -15.54
C LEU A 250 -18.30 -0.20 -14.75
N LYS A 251 -18.89 -0.57 -13.61
CA LYS A 251 -19.27 0.40 -12.58
C LYS A 251 -18.04 0.71 -11.74
N HIS A 252 -17.71 1.99 -11.66
CA HIS A 252 -16.60 2.51 -10.86
C HIS A 252 -17.07 2.89 -9.46
N SER A 253 -16.46 2.29 -8.43
CA SER A 253 -16.71 2.63 -7.03
C SER A 253 -15.40 3.02 -6.35
N GLU A 254 -15.28 4.27 -5.92
CA GLU A 254 -14.13 4.73 -5.13
C GLU A 254 -14.22 4.14 -3.71
N SER A 255 -13.18 3.41 -3.31
CA SER A 255 -13.14 2.68 -2.04
C SER A 255 -11.71 2.73 -1.47
N ILE A 256 -11.44 1.93 -0.43
CA ILE A 256 -10.19 1.89 0.31
C ILE A 256 -9.69 0.45 0.38
N ASP A 257 -8.37 0.28 0.27
CA ASP A 257 -7.69 -0.98 0.45
C ASP A 257 -7.58 -1.37 1.93
N VAL A 258 -7.66 -2.66 2.21
CA VAL A 258 -7.61 -3.25 3.55
C VAL A 258 -6.52 -4.32 3.70
N LEU A 259 -5.78 -4.63 2.64
CA LEU A 259 -4.82 -5.74 2.64
C LEU A 259 -3.48 -5.38 3.32
N ASP A 260 -3.28 -4.12 3.67
CA ASP A 260 -2.18 -3.65 4.52
C ASP A 260 -2.64 -2.53 5.47
N GLY A 261 -1.76 -2.08 6.37
CA GLY A 261 -2.05 -1.00 7.31
C GLY A 261 -1.97 0.42 6.69
N LEU A 262 -1.67 0.56 5.39
CA LEU A 262 -1.46 1.86 4.75
C LEU A 262 -2.79 2.56 4.39
N GLY A 263 -3.82 1.78 4.07
CA GLY A 263 -5.13 2.32 3.67
C GLY A 263 -5.08 2.98 2.30
N SER A 264 -4.47 2.32 1.31
CA SER A 264 -4.33 2.87 -0.04
C SER A 264 -5.67 3.22 -0.68
N ASN A 265 -5.79 4.37 -1.33
CA ASN A 265 -7.01 4.76 -2.01
C ASN A 265 -7.16 4.00 -3.33
N ILE A 266 -8.32 3.38 -3.54
CA ILE A 266 -8.57 2.52 -4.70
C ILE A 266 -9.87 2.86 -5.42
N ARG A 267 -9.97 2.38 -6.65
CA ARG A 267 -11.18 2.30 -7.45
C ARG A 267 -11.47 0.82 -7.73
N VAL A 268 -12.62 0.36 -7.26
CA VAL A 268 -13.11 -0.99 -7.50
C VAL A 268 -14.00 -0.94 -8.75
N ASP A 269 -13.55 -1.61 -9.80
CA ASP A 269 -14.29 -1.72 -11.05
C ASP A 269 -15.05 -3.05 -11.05
N SER A 270 -16.37 -2.98 -11.13
CA SER A 270 -17.28 -4.13 -11.01
C SER A 270 -18.18 -4.28 -12.21
N ARG A 271 -18.59 -5.53 -12.50
CA ARG A 271 -19.62 -5.83 -13.51
C ARG A 271 -20.65 -6.77 -12.90
N GLY A 272 -21.84 -6.23 -12.62
CA GLY A 272 -22.88 -6.97 -11.90
C GLY A 272 -22.45 -7.26 -10.45
N LEU A 273 -22.39 -8.54 -10.09
CA LEU A 273 -22.03 -9.00 -8.75
C LEU A 273 -20.53 -9.29 -8.57
N GLU A 274 -19.73 -9.23 -9.63
CA GLU A 274 -18.31 -9.58 -9.59
C GLU A 274 -17.42 -8.32 -9.64
N VAL A 275 -16.40 -8.32 -8.77
CA VAL A 275 -15.28 -7.36 -8.86
C VAL A 275 -14.34 -7.84 -9.96
N MET A 276 -14.16 -7.01 -10.99
CA MET A 276 -13.39 -7.39 -12.18
C MET A 276 -11.93 -7.00 -12.06
N ARG A 277 -11.65 -5.81 -11.52
CA ARG A 277 -10.30 -5.30 -11.26
C ARG A 277 -10.29 -4.21 -10.20
N ILE A 278 -9.12 -3.94 -9.64
CA ILE A 278 -8.87 -2.85 -8.69
C ILE A 278 -7.75 -1.98 -9.24
N LEU A 279 -7.97 -0.67 -9.22
CA LEU A 279 -7.03 0.35 -9.71
C LEU A 279 -6.75 1.37 -8.60
N PRO A 280 -5.57 2.02 -8.61
CA PRO A 280 -5.25 3.08 -7.66
C PRO A 280 -6.12 4.32 -7.90
N ARG A 281 -6.37 5.09 -6.84
CA ARG A 281 -6.91 6.44 -6.89
C ARG A 281 -5.84 7.41 -6.37
N LEU A 282 -5.75 8.57 -7.01
CA LEU A 282 -4.81 9.62 -6.62
C LEU A 282 -5.08 10.07 -5.18
N ASN A 283 -4.08 9.93 -4.31
CA ASN A 283 -4.01 10.54 -2.99
C ASN A 283 -2.55 10.84 -2.63
N ASP A 284 -2.14 12.09 -2.81
CA ASP A 284 -0.77 12.54 -2.59
C ASP A 284 -0.29 12.39 -1.14
N ASP A 285 -1.20 12.27 -0.17
CA ASP A 285 -0.85 12.10 1.24
C ASP A 285 -0.55 10.63 1.60
N VAL A 286 -1.20 9.67 0.92
CA VAL A 286 -1.14 8.24 1.26
C VAL A 286 -0.33 7.48 0.22
N ASN A 287 -0.94 7.11 -0.91
CA ASN A 287 -0.38 6.17 -1.87
C ASN A 287 0.05 6.80 -3.21
N GLU A 288 -0.04 8.14 -3.35
CA GLU A 288 0.16 8.86 -4.61
C GLU A 288 -0.75 8.29 -5.71
N GLU A 289 -0.18 7.64 -6.72
CA GLU A 289 -0.89 6.97 -7.81
C GLU A 289 -0.69 5.44 -7.77
N TRP A 290 -0.12 4.89 -6.69
CA TRP A 290 0.35 3.50 -6.64
C TRP A 290 -0.48 2.63 -5.70
N ILE A 291 -0.54 1.35 -6.00
CA ILE A 291 -0.98 0.29 -5.08
C ILE A 291 -0.06 -0.91 -5.21
N ASN A 292 0.03 -1.72 -4.16
CA ASN A 292 0.83 -2.93 -4.20
C ASN A 292 0.13 -4.04 -5.01
N ASP A 293 0.86 -5.08 -5.38
CA ASP A 293 0.36 -6.16 -6.23
C ASP A 293 -0.68 -7.03 -5.51
N LYS A 294 -0.60 -7.15 -4.19
CA LYS A 294 -1.62 -7.83 -3.39
C LYS A 294 -2.96 -7.08 -3.49
N THR A 295 -2.99 -5.77 -3.27
CA THR A 295 -4.16 -4.90 -3.45
C THR A 295 -4.77 -5.02 -4.84
N ARG A 296 -3.92 -5.02 -5.87
CA ARG A 296 -4.36 -5.03 -7.27
C ARG A 296 -4.97 -6.35 -7.70
N PHE A 297 -4.39 -7.46 -7.26
CA PHE A 297 -4.65 -8.77 -7.86
C PHE A 297 -5.32 -9.79 -6.93
N ALA A 298 -5.40 -9.56 -5.62
CA ALA A 298 -6.13 -10.44 -4.70
C ALA A 298 -7.66 -10.37 -4.87
N CYS A 299 -8.18 -9.50 -5.74
CA CYS A 299 -9.62 -9.37 -5.99
C CYS A 299 -10.28 -10.64 -6.53
N ASP A 300 -9.52 -11.55 -7.14
CA ASP A 300 -10.01 -12.87 -7.54
C ASP A 300 -10.26 -13.81 -6.35
N GLY A 301 -9.66 -13.54 -5.19
CA GLY A 301 -9.97 -14.19 -3.92
C GLY A 301 -11.39 -13.90 -3.45
N LEU A 302 -11.94 -12.71 -3.75
CA LEU A 302 -13.28 -12.31 -3.31
C LEU A 302 -14.43 -13.16 -3.89
N LYS A 303 -14.15 -14.03 -4.87
CA LYS A 303 -15.12 -14.95 -5.48
C LYS A 303 -14.84 -16.43 -5.21
N THR A 304 -13.75 -16.76 -4.54
CA THR A 304 -13.35 -18.14 -4.22
C THR A 304 -13.44 -18.38 -2.71
N GLN A 305 -13.79 -19.59 -2.29
CA GLN A 305 -13.89 -19.97 -0.85
C GLN A 305 -14.73 -19.03 0.04
N ARG A 306 -15.74 -18.38 -0.55
CA ARG A 306 -16.64 -17.46 0.15
C ARG A 306 -17.64 -18.18 1.02
N LEU A 307 -17.82 -17.68 2.24
CA LEU A 307 -18.92 -18.09 3.12
C LEU A 307 -20.20 -17.38 2.66
N THR A 308 -21.20 -18.17 2.25
CA THR A 308 -22.45 -17.65 1.66
C THR A 308 -23.69 -18.03 2.46
N THR A 309 -23.61 -19.03 3.33
CA THR A 309 -24.71 -19.49 4.19
C THR A 309 -24.18 -19.77 5.59
N PRO A 310 -24.97 -19.53 6.66
CA PRO A 310 -24.61 -19.99 8.00
C PRO A 310 -24.35 -21.50 8.00
N LEU A 311 -23.35 -21.94 8.76
CA LEU A 311 -23.03 -23.36 8.91
C LEU A 311 -23.02 -23.72 10.40
N ILE A 312 -23.55 -24.88 10.74
CA ILE A 312 -23.49 -25.45 12.09
C ILE A 312 -22.74 -26.77 11.99
N ARG A 313 -21.77 -26.97 12.89
CA ARG A 313 -21.04 -28.23 13.02
C ARG A 313 -21.96 -29.26 13.67
N LYS A 314 -22.17 -30.38 12.98
CA LYS A 314 -22.74 -31.60 13.56
C LYS A 314 -21.77 -32.74 13.29
N ASP A 315 -21.30 -33.37 14.36
CA ASP A 315 -20.20 -34.33 14.31
C ASP A 315 -18.97 -33.69 13.64
N ASP A 316 -18.38 -34.35 12.65
CA ASP A 316 -17.21 -33.88 11.90
C ASP A 316 -17.55 -33.10 10.61
N LYS A 317 -18.80 -32.64 10.45
CA LYS A 317 -19.26 -31.97 9.22
C LYS A 317 -20.01 -30.67 9.48
N PHE A 318 -19.84 -29.72 8.56
CA PHE A 318 -20.65 -28.51 8.50
C PHE A 318 -21.93 -28.75 7.72
N LEU A 319 -23.07 -28.44 8.34
CA LEU A 319 -24.37 -28.45 7.69
C LEU A 319 -24.85 -27.02 7.45
N PRO A 320 -25.34 -26.69 6.23
CA PRO A 320 -25.98 -25.41 5.98
C PRO A 320 -27.19 -25.21 6.89
N ALA A 321 -27.30 -24.01 7.46
CA ALA A 321 -28.36 -23.62 8.37
C ALA A 321 -28.98 -22.27 7.94
N THR A 322 -30.19 -22.03 8.40
CA THR A 322 -30.81 -20.69 8.31
C THR A 322 -30.20 -19.76 9.37
N TRP A 323 -30.36 -18.44 9.18
CA TRP A 323 -29.94 -17.45 10.18
C TRP A 323 -30.60 -17.67 11.55
N GLU A 324 -31.90 -17.94 11.56
CA GLU A 324 -32.63 -18.19 12.81
C GLU A 324 -32.09 -19.41 13.56
N GLN A 325 -31.83 -20.51 12.85
CA GLN A 325 -31.24 -21.72 13.44
C GLN A 325 -29.84 -21.46 14.00
N ALA A 326 -28.97 -20.79 13.24
CA ALA A 326 -27.61 -20.48 13.69
C ALA A 326 -27.61 -19.56 14.92
N LEU A 327 -28.43 -18.51 14.93
CA LEU A 327 -28.52 -17.60 16.08
C LEU A 327 -29.13 -18.27 17.31
N THR A 328 -30.12 -19.15 17.11
CA THR A 328 -30.72 -19.93 18.20
C THR A 328 -29.73 -20.93 18.81
N GLU A 329 -28.94 -21.60 17.96
CA GLU A 329 -27.89 -22.54 18.41
C GLU A 329 -26.83 -21.82 19.25
N ILE A 330 -26.37 -20.65 18.79
CA ILE A 330 -25.41 -19.81 19.53
C ILE A 330 -25.99 -19.39 20.89
N ALA A 331 -27.27 -19.01 20.92
CA ALA A 331 -27.93 -18.61 22.17
C ALA A 331 -28.17 -19.78 23.13
N ALA A 332 -28.47 -20.97 22.61
CA ALA A 332 -28.57 -22.20 23.39
C ALA A 332 -27.21 -22.56 24.00
N ALA A 333 -26.16 -22.58 23.17
CA ALA A 333 -24.79 -22.82 23.63
C ALA A 333 -24.34 -21.80 24.68
N TYR A 334 -24.65 -20.51 24.50
CA TYR A 334 -24.31 -19.50 25.50
C TYR A 334 -24.97 -19.76 26.86
N LYS A 335 -26.23 -20.24 26.87
CA LYS A 335 -26.95 -20.63 28.10
C LYS A 335 -26.35 -21.90 28.72
N ASP A 336 -25.97 -22.87 27.91
CA ASP A 336 -25.43 -24.16 28.37
C ASP A 336 -24.02 -24.02 28.96
N PHE A 337 -23.14 -23.26 28.29
CA PHE A 337 -21.79 -22.99 28.76
C PHE A 337 -21.74 -21.99 29.92
N ALA A 338 -22.75 -21.11 30.03
CA ALA A 338 -22.92 -20.09 31.06
C ALA A 338 -21.59 -19.37 31.43
N PRO A 339 -20.90 -18.74 30.46
CA PRO A 339 -19.59 -18.14 30.69
C PRO A 339 -19.69 -17.01 31.73
N LYS A 340 -18.79 -17.03 32.72
CA LYS A 340 -18.74 -16.01 33.79
C LYS A 340 -17.65 -14.98 33.51
N GLY A 341 -18.05 -13.72 33.34
CA GLY A 341 -17.13 -12.62 33.12
C GLY A 341 -16.23 -12.86 31.90
N ASN A 342 -14.92 -12.83 32.10
CA ASN A 342 -13.90 -12.95 31.04
C ASN A 342 -13.77 -14.34 30.39
N GLU A 343 -14.65 -15.30 30.72
CA GLU A 343 -14.76 -16.58 30.02
C GLU A 343 -15.39 -16.44 28.61
N PHE A 344 -16.02 -15.30 28.29
CA PHE A 344 -16.40 -14.93 26.92
C PHE A 344 -15.27 -14.12 26.28
N LYS A 345 -14.61 -14.65 25.25
CA LYS A 345 -13.49 -13.99 24.55
C LYS A 345 -13.88 -13.63 23.12
N ALA A 346 -13.54 -12.42 22.70
CA ALA A 346 -13.70 -11.97 21.32
C ALA A 346 -12.34 -11.69 20.69
N ILE A 347 -12.06 -12.30 19.54
CA ILE A 347 -10.82 -12.10 18.78
C ILE A 347 -11.15 -11.47 17.44
N VAL A 348 -10.53 -10.34 17.14
CA VAL A 348 -10.74 -9.60 15.88
C VAL A 348 -9.59 -9.79 14.91
N GLY A 349 -9.98 -10.06 13.67
CA GLY A 349 -9.09 -10.23 12.53
C GLY A 349 -8.55 -8.95 11.90
N GLU A 350 -7.65 -9.14 10.94
CA GLU A 350 -6.91 -8.07 10.27
C GLU A 350 -7.74 -7.15 9.35
N LEU A 351 -8.85 -7.64 8.82
CA LEU A 351 -9.62 -6.99 7.75
C LEU A 351 -10.92 -6.31 8.22
N GLN A 352 -11.16 -6.27 9.53
CA GLN A 352 -12.42 -5.81 10.12
C GLN A 352 -12.52 -4.28 10.18
N GLU A 353 -13.72 -3.78 9.90
CA GLU A 353 -14.09 -2.38 10.04
C GLU A 353 -14.38 -2.01 11.49
N THR A 354 -14.29 -0.71 11.78
CA THR A 354 -14.44 -0.15 13.12
C THR A 354 -15.87 -0.29 13.66
N GLU A 355 -16.88 -0.19 12.80
CA GLU A 355 -18.29 -0.40 13.18
C GLU A 355 -18.50 -1.76 13.86
N SER A 356 -17.98 -2.83 13.26
CA SER A 356 -18.16 -4.19 13.77
C SER A 356 -17.32 -4.46 15.00
N MET A 357 -16.14 -3.84 15.12
CA MET A 357 -15.35 -3.88 16.36
C MET A 357 -16.07 -3.21 17.52
N VAL A 358 -16.69 -2.03 17.30
CA VAL A 358 -17.50 -1.35 18.33
C VAL A 358 -18.72 -2.18 18.69
N ALA A 359 -19.42 -2.73 17.70
CA ALA A 359 -20.58 -3.56 17.96
C ALA A 359 -20.24 -4.80 18.80
N LEU A 360 -19.14 -5.48 18.47
CA LEU A 360 -18.69 -6.65 19.22
C LEU A 360 -18.20 -6.26 20.61
N LYS A 361 -17.48 -5.14 20.74
CA LYS A 361 -17.04 -4.60 22.03
C LYS A 361 -18.21 -4.31 22.95
N ASP A 362 -19.21 -3.57 22.47
CA ASP A 362 -20.39 -3.24 23.28
C ASP A 362 -21.17 -4.51 23.67
N LEU A 363 -21.26 -5.52 22.79
CA LEU A 363 -21.90 -6.81 23.11
C LEU A 363 -21.13 -7.55 24.22
N VAL A 364 -19.82 -7.74 24.05
CA VAL A 364 -18.95 -8.43 25.01
C VAL A 364 -19.02 -7.75 26.38
N ASN A 365 -18.98 -6.41 26.40
CA ASN A 365 -19.09 -5.62 27.63
C ASN A 365 -20.46 -5.78 28.30
N LYS A 366 -21.56 -5.79 27.52
CA LYS A 366 -22.91 -6.04 28.08
C LYS A 366 -23.06 -7.46 28.65
N LEU A 367 -22.35 -8.43 28.12
CA LEU A 367 -22.28 -9.80 28.65
C LEU A 367 -21.33 -9.93 29.86
N GLY A 368 -20.72 -8.82 30.31
CA GLY A 368 -19.88 -8.76 31.51
C GLY A 368 -18.43 -9.19 31.31
N SER A 369 -17.95 -9.25 30.06
CA SER A 369 -16.55 -9.58 29.74
C SER A 369 -15.80 -8.35 29.22
N GLU A 370 -14.50 -8.30 29.46
CA GLU A 370 -13.55 -7.36 28.84
C GLU A 370 -12.46 -8.10 28.06
N ASN A 371 -12.66 -9.39 27.77
CA ASN A 371 -11.69 -10.25 27.09
C ASN A 371 -11.73 -10.05 25.57
N LEU A 372 -11.28 -8.86 25.16
CA LEU A 372 -11.11 -8.43 23.78
C LEU A 372 -9.65 -8.70 23.37
N ALA A 373 -9.45 -9.39 22.25
CA ALA A 373 -8.13 -9.74 21.74
C ALA A 373 -8.02 -9.50 20.24
N LEU A 374 -6.78 -9.44 19.75
CA LEU A 374 -6.45 -9.30 18.34
C LEU A 374 -5.79 -10.58 17.84
N ASP A 375 -5.98 -10.95 16.58
CA ASP A 375 -5.37 -12.13 15.97
C ASP A 375 -3.89 -11.89 15.60
N GLN A 376 -3.08 -11.55 16.60
CA GLN A 376 -1.64 -11.47 16.49
C GLN A 376 -1.01 -12.28 17.63
N PRO A 377 0.26 -12.75 17.51
CA PRO A 377 0.87 -13.64 18.50
C PRO A 377 0.79 -13.15 19.96
N SER A 378 0.87 -11.84 20.20
CA SER A 378 0.74 -11.23 21.53
C SER A 378 -0.62 -10.58 21.78
N GLY A 379 -1.60 -10.74 20.89
CA GLY A 379 -2.86 -10.00 20.88
C GLY A 379 -3.83 -10.36 22.00
N SER A 380 -3.62 -11.51 22.66
CA SER A 380 -4.32 -11.91 23.90
C SER A 380 -3.70 -11.31 25.17
N GLN A 381 -2.59 -10.56 25.06
CA GLN A 381 -1.90 -9.95 26.19
C GLN A 381 -2.04 -8.43 26.16
N PRO A 382 -1.84 -7.73 27.30
CA PRO A 382 -1.77 -6.27 27.30
C PRO A 382 -0.67 -5.75 26.39
N ILE A 383 -1.01 -4.79 25.54
CA ILE A 383 -0.13 -4.26 24.51
C ILE A 383 0.97 -3.38 25.11
N ALA A 384 2.22 -3.65 24.73
CA ALA A 384 3.39 -3.03 25.37
C ALA A 384 3.51 -1.51 25.20
N HIS A 385 3.06 -0.95 24.06
CA HIS A 385 3.08 0.50 23.85
C HIS A 385 1.90 1.25 24.51
N GLY A 386 0.91 0.51 25.03
CA GLY A 386 -0.34 1.08 25.53
C GLY A 386 -1.20 1.67 24.41
N ILE A 387 -2.45 1.98 24.74
CA ILE A 387 -3.45 2.50 23.78
C ILE A 387 -4.14 3.78 24.24
N ASP A 388 -3.80 4.32 25.42
CA ASP A 388 -4.47 5.52 25.95
C ASP A 388 -4.08 6.76 25.14
N VAL A 389 -2.83 6.81 24.66
CA VAL A 389 -2.34 7.90 23.80
C VAL A 389 -2.15 7.42 22.37
N ARG A 390 -2.88 8.03 21.43
CA ARG A 390 -2.87 7.69 19.99
C ARG A 390 -1.47 7.67 19.38
N SER A 391 -0.57 8.57 19.82
CA SER A 391 0.79 8.62 19.29
C SER A 391 1.63 7.37 19.57
N ASN A 392 1.21 6.49 20.48
CA ASN A 392 1.95 5.29 20.82
C ASN A 392 1.82 4.17 19.79
N TYR A 393 0.82 4.22 18.92
CA TYR A 393 0.54 3.15 17.93
C TYR A 393 0.36 3.65 16.49
N LEU A 394 0.52 4.96 16.26
CA LEU A 394 0.37 5.59 14.96
C LEU A 394 1.70 5.99 14.32
N PHE A 395 1.65 6.25 13.02
CA PHE A 395 2.68 6.85 12.21
C PHE A 395 2.55 8.38 12.28
N ASN A 396 3.03 8.95 13.40
CA ASN A 396 2.83 10.36 13.74
C ASN A 396 3.47 11.37 12.79
N SER A 397 4.53 10.99 12.07
CA SER A 397 5.19 11.86 11.09
C SER A 397 4.36 12.05 9.81
N LYS A 398 3.20 11.38 9.68
CA LYS A 398 2.40 11.25 8.44
C LYS A 398 3.15 10.49 7.35
N ILE A 399 2.43 9.79 6.49
CA ILE A 399 3.01 8.97 5.41
C ILE A 399 3.83 9.85 4.45
N TRP A 400 3.31 11.03 4.08
CA TRP A 400 4.02 11.98 3.22
C TRP A 400 5.21 12.65 3.93
N GLY A 401 5.23 12.72 5.26
CA GLY A 401 6.32 13.35 6.02
C GLY A 401 7.65 12.62 5.91
N VAL A 402 7.65 11.37 5.39
CA VAL A 402 8.86 10.65 4.98
C VAL A 402 9.72 11.48 4.01
N GLU A 403 9.10 12.31 3.16
CA GLU A 403 9.82 13.18 2.20
C GLU A 403 10.55 14.36 2.89
N GLU A 404 10.29 14.60 4.17
CA GLU A 404 10.93 15.65 4.96
C GLU A 404 12.00 15.12 5.93
N ALA A 405 12.10 13.79 6.08
CA ALA A 405 13.07 13.17 6.97
C ALA A 405 14.51 13.32 6.46
N ASP A 406 15.44 13.50 7.39
CA ASP A 406 16.89 13.62 7.13
C ASP A 406 17.72 12.46 7.73
N ALA A 407 17.21 11.79 8.76
CA ALA A 407 17.78 10.54 9.29
C ALA A 407 16.68 9.58 9.72
N MET A 408 16.82 8.29 9.42
CA MET A 408 15.77 7.28 9.65
C MET A 408 16.32 6.02 10.34
N LEU A 409 15.65 5.56 11.39
CA LEU A 409 15.91 4.26 12.03
C LEU A 409 14.68 3.36 11.90
N ILE A 410 14.85 2.19 11.30
CA ILE A 410 13.81 1.16 11.17
C ILE A 410 14.11 0.04 12.17
N ILE A 411 13.13 -0.31 13.01
CA ILE A 411 13.26 -1.29 14.08
C ILE A 411 12.24 -2.41 13.87
N GLY A 412 12.73 -3.63 13.61
CA GLY A 412 11.91 -4.84 13.53
C GLY A 412 10.81 -4.78 12.46
N SER A 413 11.06 -4.09 11.35
CA SER A 413 10.11 -3.96 10.24
C SER A 413 10.81 -4.15 8.90
N ASN A 414 10.10 -4.79 7.98
CA ASN A 414 10.39 -4.78 6.55
C ASN A 414 9.29 -3.98 5.83
N PRO A 415 9.46 -2.65 5.65
CA PRO A 415 8.46 -1.81 5.01
C PRO A 415 8.10 -2.27 3.60
N ARG A 416 9.02 -2.94 2.90
CA ARG A 416 8.78 -3.48 1.56
C ARG A 416 7.61 -4.44 1.52
N HIS A 417 7.42 -5.28 2.54
CA HIS A 417 6.31 -6.24 2.58
C HIS A 417 5.14 -5.78 3.46
N GLU A 418 5.42 -5.03 4.54
CA GLU A 418 4.38 -4.59 5.49
C GLU A 418 3.57 -3.39 4.98
N ALA A 419 4.19 -2.47 4.22
CA ALA A 419 3.54 -1.30 3.65
C ALA A 419 4.31 -0.81 2.41
N ALA A 420 4.16 -1.53 1.28
CA ALA A 420 4.95 -1.30 0.07
C ALA A 420 4.86 0.14 -0.48
N GLY A 421 3.70 0.79 -0.34
CA GLY A 421 3.53 2.21 -0.72
C GLY A 421 4.39 3.16 0.14
N LEU A 422 4.55 2.86 1.44
CA LEU A 422 5.46 3.59 2.32
C LEU A 422 6.93 3.35 1.92
N ASN A 423 7.29 2.10 1.61
CA ASN A 423 8.63 1.75 1.13
C ASN A 423 9.00 2.52 -0.16
N ALA A 424 8.06 2.66 -1.09
CA ALA A 424 8.25 3.46 -2.30
C ALA A 424 8.52 4.95 -1.98
N ARG A 425 7.87 5.52 -0.95
CA ARG A 425 8.17 6.89 -0.48
C ARG A 425 9.53 7.01 0.20
N ILE A 426 9.93 6.03 1.01
CA ILE A 426 11.28 5.99 1.60
C ILE A 426 12.33 5.98 0.49
N ARG A 427 12.15 5.12 -0.53
CA ARG A 427 13.03 5.09 -1.70
C ARG A 427 13.03 6.42 -2.45
N LYS A 428 11.86 7.03 -2.67
CA LYS A 428 11.74 8.33 -3.33
C LYS A 428 12.53 9.41 -2.61
N GLN A 429 12.49 9.44 -1.27
CA GLN A 429 13.29 10.38 -0.48
C GLN A 429 14.78 10.07 -0.57
N TRP A 430 15.17 8.80 -0.42
CA TRP A 430 16.56 8.35 -0.54
C TRP A 430 17.20 8.69 -1.90
N MET A 431 16.42 8.66 -2.98
CA MET A 431 16.89 9.07 -4.31
C MET A 431 17.04 10.59 -4.48
N ARG A 432 16.37 11.39 -3.64
CA ARG A 432 16.31 12.87 -3.75
C ARG A 432 17.23 13.58 -2.77
N SER A 433 17.57 12.96 -1.65
CA SER A 433 18.37 13.52 -0.57
C SER A 433 19.37 12.49 -0.03
N ASP A 434 20.39 12.95 0.70
CA ASP A 434 21.37 12.10 1.37
C ASP A 434 20.76 11.49 2.66
N LEU A 435 19.62 10.80 2.54
CA LEU A 435 18.92 10.19 3.67
C LEU A 435 19.74 9.03 4.23
N GLU A 436 20.16 9.15 5.49
CA GLU A 436 20.82 8.06 6.20
C GLU A 436 19.79 7.14 6.86
N ILE A 437 19.80 5.85 6.48
CA ILE A 437 18.87 4.84 6.97
C ILE A 437 19.63 3.79 7.78
N GLY A 438 19.20 3.56 9.01
CA GLY A 438 19.70 2.48 9.89
C GLY A 438 18.62 1.44 10.11
N VAL A 439 19.00 0.16 10.19
CA VAL A 439 18.06 -0.95 10.41
C VAL A 439 18.53 -1.79 11.60
N VAL A 440 17.63 -2.03 12.55
CA VAL A 440 17.78 -3.05 13.60
C VAL A 440 16.73 -4.13 13.40
N GLY A 441 17.16 -5.32 13.02
CA GLY A 441 16.31 -6.48 12.74
C GLY A 441 16.90 -7.40 11.68
N GLU A 442 16.16 -8.43 11.30
CA GLU A 442 16.52 -9.30 10.17
C GLU A 442 16.62 -8.49 8.87
N THR A 443 17.66 -8.77 8.08
CA THR A 443 17.87 -8.10 6.79
C THR A 443 16.94 -8.66 5.70
N TRP A 444 16.69 -7.86 4.67
CA TRP A 444 15.91 -8.24 3.49
C TRP A 444 16.51 -7.68 2.21
N ASN A 445 16.00 -8.14 1.07
CA ASN A 445 16.31 -7.54 -0.22
C ASN A 445 15.64 -6.15 -0.31
N SER A 446 16.37 -5.10 0.04
CA SER A 446 15.85 -3.73 0.10
C SER A 446 15.96 -3.02 -1.24
N THR A 447 15.05 -2.07 -1.44
CA THR A 447 15.04 -1.15 -2.57
C THR A 447 15.79 0.15 -2.24
N PHE A 448 16.67 0.18 -1.24
CA PHE A 448 17.56 1.29 -0.90
C PHE A 448 18.67 0.78 0.01
N GLU A 449 19.78 1.51 0.05
CA GLU A 449 20.92 1.17 0.91
C GLU A 449 20.65 1.60 2.37
N PHE A 450 21.08 0.78 3.33
CA PHE A 450 20.94 1.06 4.75
C PHE A 450 22.12 0.51 5.56
N GLU A 451 22.40 1.13 6.70
CA GLU A 451 23.37 0.64 7.69
C GLU A 451 22.70 -0.43 8.58
N HIS A 452 23.17 -1.67 8.54
CA HIS A 452 22.67 -2.73 9.41
C HIS A 452 23.32 -2.63 10.79
N LEU A 453 22.51 -2.36 11.81
CA LEU A 453 22.96 -2.04 13.16
C LEU A 453 22.90 -3.25 14.12
N GLY A 454 22.33 -4.37 13.66
CA GLY A 454 22.19 -5.64 14.37
C GLY A 454 20.76 -6.18 14.36
N THR A 455 20.47 -7.23 15.11
CA THR A 455 19.20 -7.98 15.01
C THR A 455 18.37 -8.03 16.29
N ASP A 456 18.90 -7.63 17.45
CA ASP A 456 18.26 -7.82 18.75
C ASP A 456 18.11 -6.52 19.56
N ALA A 457 17.51 -6.61 20.74
CA ALA A 457 17.34 -5.47 21.65
C ALA A 457 18.68 -4.90 22.16
N ALA A 458 19.73 -5.70 22.29
CA ALA A 458 21.05 -5.23 22.72
C ALA A 458 21.74 -4.40 21.61
N ALA A 459 21.57 -4.81 20.36
CA ALA A 459 21.99 -4.06 19.18
C ALA A 459 21.26 -2.72 19.09
N LEU A 460 19.94 -2.68 19.35
CA LEU A 460 19.19 -1.42 19.44
C LEU A 460 19.79 -0.49 20.49
N LYS A 461 20.06 -0.99 21.70
CA LYS A 461 20.70 -0.21 22.77
C LYS A 461 22.05 0.35 22.33
N LYS A 462 22.88 -0.46 21.66
CA LYS A 462 24.18 -0.06 21.13
C LYS A 462 24.06 0.97 20.00
N ALA A 463 23.08 0.82 19.12
CA ALA A 463 22.81 1.75 18.02
C ALA A 463 22.43 3.14 18.52
N LEU A 464 21.49 3.20 19.48
CA LEU A 464 21.02 4.45 20.09
C LEU A 464 22.10 5.15 20.94
N ALA A 465 23.01 4.40 21.56
CA ALA A 465 24.16 4.96 22.29
C ALA A 465 25.38 5.27 21.39
N GLY A 466 25.39 4.72 20.18
CA GLY A 466 26.54 4.71 19.27
C GLY A 466 26.57 5.88 18.28
N PRO A 467 27.31 5.73 17.16
CA PRO A 467 27.40 6.74 16.10
C PRO A 467 26.05 7.08 15.47
N PHE A 468 25.20 6.08 15.21
CA PHE A 468 23.89 6.28 14.60
C PHE A 468 22.95 7.09 15.51
N GLY A 469 22.94 6.81 16.82
CA GLY A 469 22.22 7.62 17.80
C GLY A 469 22.66 9.10 17.79
N LYS A 470 23.96 9.39 17.62
CA LYS A 470 24.44 10.78 17.48
C LYS A 470 23.97 11.45 16.19
N LYS A 471 23.86 10.70 15.09
CA LYS A 471 23.30 11.19 13.82
C LYS A 471 21.83 11.58 13.98
N LEU A 472 21.02 10.71 14.61
CA LEU A 472 19.62 11.01 14.95
C LEU A 472 19.46 12.24 15.87
N GLN A 473 20.43 12.49 16.76
CA GLN A 473 20.43 13.66 17.64
C GLN A 473 20.79 14.97 16.90
N ALA A 474 21.64 14.90 15.89
CA ALA A 474 22.06 16.04 15.09
C ALA A 474 21.07 16.39 13.96
N ALA A 475 20.23 15.43 13.57
CA ALA A 475 19.19 15.56 12.57
C ALA A 475 18.11 16.58 12.99
N LYS A 476 17.57 17.30 12.01
CA LYS A 476 16.50 18.29 12.17
C LYS A 476 15.11 17.65 12.16
N ARG A 477 14.91 16.61 11.33
CA ARG A 477 13.66 15.85 11.22
C ARG A 477 13.96 14.34 11.30
N PRO A 478 14.46 13.86 12.46
CA PRO A 478 14.77 12.45 12.63
C PRO A 478 13.48 11.63 12.67
N MET A 479 13.54 10.41 12.13
CA MET A 479 12.43 9.47 12.10
C MET A 479 12.84 8.12 12.68
N ILE A 480 12.07 7.59 13.64
CA ILE A 480 12.16 6.21 14.12
C ILE A 480 10.86 5.52 13.73
N ILE A 481 10.97 4.41 12.99
CA ILE A 481 9.86 3.56 12.58
C ILE A 481 9.99 2.23 13.32
N VAL A 482 9.04 1.94 14.21
CA VAL A 482 8.92 0.67 14.91
C VAL A 482 7.87 -0.18 14.20
N GLY A 483 8.23 -1.38 13.73
CA GLY A 483 7.26 -2.29 13.13
C GLY A 483 6.30 -2.87 14.15
N SER A 484 5.06 -3.11 13.75
CA SER A 484 4.08 -3.86 14.57
C SER A 484 4.58 -5.23 15.02
N GLY A 485 5.52 -5.85 14.30
CA GLY A 485 6.19 -7.09 14.73
C GLY A 485 6.94 -6.99 16.06
N VAL A 486 7.40 -5.79 16.42
CA VAL A 486 8.02 -5.54 17.72
C VAL A 486 7.00 -5.73 18.84
N THR A 487 5.73 -5.36 18.60
CA THR A 487 4.63 -5.55 19.56
C THR A 487 4.33 -7.04 19.80
N ASP A 488 4.60 -7.89 18.82
CA ASP A 488 4.44 -9.35 18.91
C ASP A 488 5.61 -10.04 19.60
N HIS A 489 6.73 -9.33 19.80
CA HIS A 489 7.96 -9.88 20.33
C HIS A 489 7.97 -9.95 21.86
N ALA A 490 8.63 -10.96 22.43
CA ALA A 490 8.76 -11.10 23.89
C ALA A 490 9.45 -9.89 24.55
N ASP A 491 10.37 -9.24 23.82
CA ASP A 491 11.11 -8.06 24.29
C ASP A 491 10.40 -6.73 23.98
N ALA A 492 9.12 -6.75 23.57
CA ALA A 492 8.35 -5.55 23.18
C ALA A 492 8.49 -4.43 24.22
N LYS A 493 8.25 -4.74 25.50
CA LYS A 493 8.32 -3.77 26.61
C LYS A 493 9.70 -3.11 26.72
N ALA A 494 10.77 -3.90 26.64
CA ALA A 494 12.14 -3.38 26.71
C ALA A 494 12.48 -2.50 25.50
N ILE A 495 11.99 -2.85 24.30
CA ILE A 495 12.22 -2.07 23.08
C ILE A 495 11.47 -0.73 23.14
N TYR A 496 10.19 -0.74 23.52
CA TYR A 496 9.42 0.50 23.68
C TYR A 496 9.98 1.40 24.78
N GLU A 497 10.47 0.82 25.89
CA GLU A 497 11.16 1.58 26.93
C GLU A 497 12.41 2.29 26.37
N MET A 498 13.28 1.58 25.64
CA MET A 498 14.51 2.15 25.08
C MET A 498 14.24 3.24 24.04
N VAL A 499 13.29 3.00 23.13
CA VAL A 499 12.89 3.98 22.10
C VAL A 499 12.26 5.20 22.76
N GLY A 500 11.33 5.00 23.70
CA GLY A 500 10.67 6.08 24.44
C GLY A 500 11.66 6.95 25.21
N GLN A 501 12.63 6.35 25.92
CA GLN A 501 13.68 7.09 26.62
C GLN A 501 14.56 7.91 25.67
N PHE A 502 14.88 7.37 24.49
CA PHE A 502 15.68 8.09 23.50
C PHE A 502 14.91 9.27 22.90
N VAL A 503 13.64 9.08 22.55
CA VAL A 503 12.76 10.12 22.00
C VAL A 503 12.54 11.23 23.03
N ASP A 504 12.27 10.89 24.29
CA ASP A 504 12.08 11.86 25.38
C ASP A 504 13.34 12.72 25.62
N LYS A 505 14.51 12.06 25.69
CA LYS A 505 15.81 12.74 25.86
C LYS A 505 16.12 13.71 24.71
N ASN A 506 15.61 13.42 23.51
CA ASN A 506 15.82 14.21 22.31
C ASN A 506 14.51 14.88 21.84
N SER A 507 13.62 15.21 22.76
CA SER A 507 12.33 15.85 22.45
C SER A 507 12.47 17.15 21.65
N ALA A 508 13.60 17.87 21.79
CA ALA A 508 13.87 19.12 21.07
C ALA A 508 13.88 18.98 19.54
N ASN A 509 14.20 17.80 18.98
CA ASN A 509 14.13 17.55 17.54
C ASN A 509 13.09 16.48 17.16
N PHE A 510 12.81 15.50 18.04
CA PHE A 510 11.80 14.48 17.77
C PHE A 510 10.36 14.94 17.98
N LEU A 511 10.10 15.82 18.96
CA LEU A 511 8.75 16.19 19.42
C LEU A 511 8.53 17.70 19.35
N THR A 512 8.67 18.28 18.17
CA THR A 512 8.37 19.70 17.92
C THR A 512 6.89 19.90 17.62
N GLU A 513 6.41 21.14 17.51
CA GLU A 513 5.02 21.40 17.11
C GLU A 513 4.74 20.84 15.70
N GLU A 514 5.69 21.00 14.77
CA GLU A 514 5.57 20.59 13.38
C GLU A 514 5.97 19.13 13.11
N TRP A 515 6.74 18.49 14.00
CA TRP A 515 7.32 17.17 13.76
C TRP A 515 7.11 16.24 14.96
N ASN A 516 6.71 14.99 14.66
CA ASN A 516 6.75 13.90 15.62
C ASN A 516 7.46 12.72 14.96
N GLY A 517 8.74 12.54 15.28
CA GLY A 517 9.61 11.54 14.67
C GLY A 517 9.43 10.11 15.18
N TYR A 518 8.60 9.87 16.20
CA TYR A 518 8.30 8.52 16.68
C TYR A 518 7.11 7.95 15.90
N ASN A 519 7.28 6.78 15.28
CA ASN A 519 6.25 6.15 14.46
C ASN A 519 6.15 4.66 14.75
N VAL A 520 4.92 4.15 14.76
CA VAL A 520 4.64 2.71 14.73
C VAL A 520 3.97 2.37 13.40
N LEU A 521 4.57 1.45 12.66
CA LEU A 521 4.04 0.95 11.39
C LEU A 521 3.13 -0.25 11.63
N GLN A 522 1.84 -0.06 11.42
CA GLN A 522 0.86 -1.14 11.41
C GLN A 522 0.90 -1.89 10.08
N ARG A 523 0.82 -3.22 10.13
CA ARG A 523 0.79 -4.08 8.93
C ARG A 523 -0.61 -4.46 8.46
N SER A 524 -1.61 -4.40 9.35
CA SER A 524 -2.98 -4.81 9.06
C SER A 524 -3.98 -3.67 9.28
N ALA A 525 -5.02 -3.61 8.44
CA ALA A 525 -5.93 -2.45 8.35
C ALA A 525 -6.81 -2.24 9.59
N SER A 526 -7.16 -3.31 10.32
CA SER A 526 -8.02 -3.19 11.51
C SER A 526 -7.30 -2.64 12.73
N ARG A 527 -5.95 -2.71 12.80
CA ARG A 527 -5.20 -2.52 14.04
C ARG A 527 -5.33 -1.12 14.63
N ALA A 528 -5.13 -0.07 13.82
CA ALA A 528 -5.26 1.29 14.32
C ALA A 528 -6.70 1.59 14.76
N GLY A 529 -7.71 1.09 14.03
CA GLY A 529 -9.12 1.22 14.41
C GLY A 529 -9.46 0.47 15.70
N ALA A 530 -8.87 -0.72 15.89
CA ALA A 530 -9.02 -1.50 17.11
C ALA A 530 -8.43 -0.77 18.32
N TYR A 531 -7.24 -0.19 18.21
CA TYR A 531 -6.63 0.60 19.29
C TYR A 531 -7.42 1.89 19.56
N GLU A 532 -7.92 2.56 18.52
CA GLU A 532 -8.72 3.78 18.63
C GLU A 532 -9.99 3.56 19.47
N VAL A 533 -10.66 2.41 19.30
CA VAL A 533 -11.86 2.06 20.06
C VAL A 533 -11.56 1.27 21.33
N GLY A 534 -10.29 1.05 21.67
CA GLY A 534 -9.85 0.27 22.83
C GLY A 534 -10.31 -1.19 22.80
N PHE A 535 -10.16 -1.85 21.66
CA PHE A 535 -10.38 -3.29 21.47
C PHE A 535 -9.08 -4.05 21.76
N THR A 536 -8.72 -4.16 23.04
CA THR A 536 -7.49 -4.83 23.50
C THR A 536 -7.71 -5.51 24.83
N THR A 537 -6.83 -6.46 25.18
CA THR A 537 -6.90 -7.13 26.48
C THR A 537 -6.38 -6.20 27.58
N PRO A 538 -7.20 -5.80 28.56
CA PRO A 538 -6.86 -4.70 29.47
C PRO A 538 -5.84 -5.09 30.55
N SER A 539 -5.77 -6.37 30.93
CA SER A 539 -4.83 -6.83 31.96
C SER A 539 -4.42 -8.29 31.77
N THR A 540 -3.31 -8.67 32.40
CA THR A 540 -2.82 -10.06 32.40
C THR A 540 -3.79 -11.01 33.10
N THR A 541 -4.60 -10.54 34.04
CA THR A 541 -5.65 -11.34 34.69
C THR A 541 -6.73 -11.75 33.69
N VAL A 542 -7.15 -10.81 32.82
CA VAL A 542 -8.10 -11.11 31.73
C VAL A 542 -7.46 -12.07 30.73
N ALA A 543 -6.21 -11.80 30.32
CA ALA A 543 -5.46 -12.64 29.39
C ALA A 543 -5.33 -14.11 29.83
N ASN A 544 -5.15 -14.33 31.14
CA ASN A 544 -4.97 -15.67 31.72
C ASN A 544 -6.29 -16.38 32.03
N THR A 545 -7.44 -15.73 31.83
CA THR A 545 -8.74 -16.38 32.01
C THR A 545 -8.98 -17.36 30.87
N LYS A 546 -9.22 -18.63 31.19
CA LYS A 546 -9.52 -19.66 30.19
C LYS A 546 -10.91 -19.39 29.58
N PRO A 547 -11.03 -19.09 28.28
CA PRO A 547 -12.33 -18.84 27.68
C PRO A 547 -13.11 -20.13 27.46
N LYS A 548 -14.42 -20.08 27.67
CA LYS A 548 -15.37 -21.16 27.34
C LYS A 548 -16.19 -20.86 26.09
N PHE A 549 -16.30 -19.58 25.75
CA PHE A 549 -17.04 -19.11 24.59
C PHE A 549 -16.14 -18.14 23.83
N VAL A 550 -15.86 -18.43 22.56
CA VAL A 550 -14.93 -17.64 21.74
C VAL A 550 -15.64 -17.15 20.48
N TRP A 551 -15.66 -15.84 20.29
CA TRP A 551 -16.14 -15.19 19.08
C TRP A 551 -14.96 -14.74 18.23
N LEU A 552 -14.81 -15.31 17.04
CA LEU A 552 -13.80 -14.96 16.06
C LEU A 552 -14.43 -14.06 15.00
N LEU A 553 -14.14 -12.76 15.02
CA LEU A 553 -14.57 -11.82 13.98
C LEU A 553 -13.50 -11.73 12.89
N GLY A 554 -13.59 -12.62 11.91
CA GLY A 554 -12.68 -12.75 10.77
C GLY A 554 -11.23 -13.00 11.19
N ALA A 555 -11.03 -13.60 12.36
CA ALA A 555 -9.73 -13.90 12.94
C ALA A 555 -9.23 -15.25 12.45
N ASP A 556 -8.06 -15.26 11.79
CA ASP A 556 -7.46 -16.44 11.18
C ASP A 556 -5.97 -16.62 11.57
N GLU A 557 -5.35 -15.61 12.18
CA GLU A 557 -3.92 -15.60 12.58
C GLU A 557 -3.67 -15.83 14.08
N PHE A 558 -4.63 -16.40 14.80
CA PHE A 558 -4.51 -16.68 16.23
C PHE A 558 -3.53 -17.83 16.55
N ALA A 559 -2.98 -17.83 17.78
CA ALA A 559 -2.13 -18.90 18.27
C ALA A 559 -2.98 -20.12 18.69
N ALA A 560 -2.44 -21.33 18.51
CA ALA A 560 -3.15 -22.56 18.88
C ALA A 560 -3.55 -22.63 20.38
N GLY A 561 -2.86 -21.88 21.24
CA GLY A 561 -3.16 -21.77 22.67
C GLY A 561 -4.26 -20.76 23.02
N ASP A 562 -4.67 -19.90 22.09
CA ASP A 562 -5.67 -18.85 22.35
C ASP A 562 -7.10 -19.37 22.49
N ILE A 563 -7.35 -20.57 21.95
CA ILE A 563 -8.68 -21.18 21.83
C ILE A 563 -8.61 -22.59 22.44
N PRO A 564 -9.20 -22.79 23.63
CA PRO A 564 -9.30 -24.11 24.23
C PRO A 564 -10.14 -25.06 23.38
N LYS A 565 -9.76 -26.35 23.34
CA LYS A 565 -10.50 -27.38 22.57
C LYS A 565 -11.92 -27.62 23.07
N ASP A 566 -12.19 -27.29 24.32
CA ASP A 566 -13.48 -27.41 24.99
C ASP A 566 -14.30 -26.11 24.95
N ALA A 567 -13.83 -25.07 24.26
CA ALA A 567 -14.58 -23.83 24.08
C ALA A 567 -15.56 -23.95 22.91
N PHE A 568 -16.73 -23.33 23.05
CA PHE A 568 -17.65 -23.11 21.94
C PHE A 568 -17.16 -21.96 21.07
N VAL A 569 -16.96 -22.19 19.77
CA VAL A 569 -16.36 -21.24 18.84
C VAL A 569 -17.36 -20.78 17.80
N VAL A 570 -17.59 -19.47 17.73
CA VAL A 570 -18.34 -18.83 16.65
C VAL A 570 -17.36 -18.10 15.74
N TYR A 571 -17.32 -18.47 14.46
CA TYR A 571 -16.56 -17.72 13.45
C TYR A 571 -17.50 -16.87 12.60
N GLN A 572 -17.33 -15.56 12.67
CA GLN A 572 -18.00 -14.60 11.81
C GLN A 572 -16.97 -14.05 10.81
N GLY A 573 -17.09 -14.40 9.54
CA GLY A 573 -16.14 -13.96 8.52
C GLY A 573 -16.66 -14.20 7.11
N HIS A 574 -15.87 -13.81 6.11
CA HIS A 574 -16.29 -13.86 4.71
C HIS A 574 -15.60 -14.97 3.88
N HIS A 575 -14.49 -15.54 4.37
CA HIS A 575 -13.79 -16.68 3.76
C HIS A 575 -13.69 -17.84 4.75
N GLY A 576 -13.64 -19.07 4.23
CA GLY A 576 -13.36 -20.25 5.04
C GLY A 576 -11.87 -20.60 5.03
N ASP A 577 -11.15 -20.23 6.09
CA ASP A 577 -9.74 -20.61 6.30
C ASP A 577 -9.57 -21.23 7.70
N ARG A 578 -8.55 -20.86 8.48
CA ARG A 578 -8.20 -21.49 9.76
C ARG A 578 -9.28 -21.30 10.84
N GLY A 579 -9.82 -20.10 10.98
CA GLY A 579 -10.84 -19.77 11.97
C GLY A 579 -12.17 -20.47 11.71
N ALA A 580 -12.58 -20.53 10.44
CA ALA A 580 -13.80 -21.25 10.05
C ALA A 580 -13.68 -22.76 10.27
N GLN A 581 -12.50 -23.35 10.04
CA GLN A 581 -12.26 -24.80 10.19
C GLN A 581 -12.42 -25.32 11.63
N ILE A 582 -12.22 -24.47 12.63
CA ILE A 582 -12.34 -24.84 14.05
C ILE A 582 -13.68 -24.44 14.67
N ALA A 583 -14.51 -23.68 13.96
CA ALA A 583 -15.75 -23.14 14.49
C ALA A 583 -16.83 -24.21 14.69
N ASP A 584 -17.64 -24.06 15.74
CA ASP A 584 -18.88 -24.81 15.92
C ASP A 584 -20.02 -24.19 15.11
N VAL A 585 -20.04 -22.86 15.00
CA VAL A 585 -20.98 -22.11 14.14
C VAL A 585 -20.22 -21.10 13.29
N VAL A 586 -20.53 -21.08 11.99
CA VAL A 586 -19.97 -20.13 11.02
C VAL A 586 -21.06 -19.18 10.55
N LEU A 587 -20.80 -17.87 10.65
CA LEU A 587 -21.69 -16.79 10.24
C LEU A 587 -21.09 -16.03 9.04
N PRO A 588 -21.73 -16.03 7.86
CA PRO A 588 -21.18 -15.39 6.66
C PRO A 588 -21.31 -13.86 6.73
N GLY A 589 -20.16 -13.21 6.87
CA GLY A 589 -19.96 -11.76 6.88
C GLY A 589 -19.70 -11.16 5.49
N ALA A 590 -19.47 -9.84 5.47
CA ALA A 590 -19.22 -9.08 4.25
C ALA A 590 -17.73 -8.86 4.01
N ALA A 591 -17.28 -8.97 2.76
CA ALA A 591 -15.94 -8.51 2.39
C ALA A 591 -15.88 -6.98 2.28
N TYR A 592 -14.68 -6.40 2.27
CA TYR A 592 -14.50 -4.93 2.26
C TYR A 592 -15.11 -4.22 1.03
N THR A 593 -15.26 -4.94 -0.10
CA THR A 593 -15.89 -4.43 -1.33
C THR A 593 -17.43 -4.49 -1.32
N GLU A 594 -18.03 -5.06 -0.28
CA GLU A 594 -19.48 -5.33 -0.17
C GLU A 594 -20.16 -4.47 0.90
N LYS A 595 -19.38 -3.71 1.67
CA LYS A 595 -19.84 -2.86 2.77
C LYS A 595 -19.23 -1.47 2.71
N ALA A 596 -19.91 -0.52 3.33
CA ALA A 596 -19.38 0.80 3.64
C ALA A 596 -18.90 0.81 5.10
N GLY A 597 -17.65 0.42 5.32
CA GLY A 597 -17.02 0.33 6.63
C GLY A 597 -15.94 1.39 6.83
N THR A 598 -15.74 1.77 8.08
CA THR A 598 -14.75 2.75 8.51
C THR A 598 -13.46 2.05 8.91
N TYR A 599 -12.36 2.43 8.28
CA TYR A 599 -11.00 1.95 8.57
C TYR A 599 -10.13 3.11 9.00
N VAL A 600 -9.19 2.83 9.91
CA VAL A 600 -8.18 3.80 10.34
C VAL A 600 -6.83 3.27 9.90
N ASN A 601 -6.11 4.03 9.09
CA ASN A 601 -4.80 3.60 8.61
C ASN A 601 -3.69 3.84 9.65
N THR A 602 -2.46 3.45 9.30
CA THR A 602 -1.31 3.56 10.21
C THR A 602 -1.00 4.99 10.66
N GLU A 603 -1.33 6.04 9.90
CA GLU A 603 -1.12 7.44 10.34
C GLU A 603 -2.30 8.02 11.14
N GLY A 604 -3.35 7.22 11.36
CA GLY A 604 -4.55 7.63 12.10
C GLY A 604 -5.59 8.34 11.25
N ARG A 605 -5.45 8.31 9.91
CA ARG A 605 -6.43 8.84 8.97
C ARG A 605 -7.63 7.91 8.91
N VAL A 606 -8.81 8.48 9.09
CA VAL A 606 -10.06 7.74 9.02
C VAL A 606 -10.55 7.74 7.57
N GLN A 607 -10.81 6.57 7.02
CA GLN A 607 -11.23 6.38 5.64
C GLN A 607 -12.45 5.44 5.60
N MET A 608 -13.28 5.57 4.57
CA MET A 608 -14.50 4.77 4.45
C MET A 608 -14.51 4.03 3.11
N THR A 609 -14.75 2.72 3.16
CA THR A 609 -14.99 1.92 1.94
C THR A 609 -16.36 2.25 1.35
N ARG A 610 -16.57 1.89 0.08
CA ARG A 610 -17.89 1.90 -0.55
C ARG A 610 -18.20 0.52 -1.11
N ALA A 611 -19.45 0.09 -0.92
CA ALA A 611 -19.94 -1.16 -1.48
C ALA A 611 -19.97 -1.07 -3.01
N ALA A 612 -19.10 -1.83 -3.67
CA ALA A 612 -19.01 -1.94 -5.13
C ALA A 612 -20.00 -2.99 -5.66
N VAL A 613 -20.09 -4.12 -4.98
CA VAL A 613 -20.93 -5.28 -5.32
C VAL A 613 -21.87 -5.64 -4.16
N SER A 614 -22.90 -6.42 -4.44
CA SER A 614 -23.82 -6.93 -3.41
C SER A 614 -23.23 -8.12 -2.65
N LEU A 615 -23.75 -8.37 -1.45
CA LEU A 615 -23.39 -9.51 -0.62
C LEU A 615 -23.73 -10.85 -1.31
N PRO A 616 -22.85 -11.86 -1.26
CA PRO A 616 -23.12 -13.16 -1.86
C PRO A 616 -24.03 -14.03 -0.99
N GLY A 617 -24.99 -14.69 -1.62
CA GLY A 617 -25.89 -15.63 -0.96
C GLY A 617 -26.67 -15.00 0.20
N ALA A 618 -26.60 -15.64 1.36
CA ALA A 618 -27.23 -15.18 2.61
C ALA A 618 -26.29 -14.37 3.51
N ALA A 619 -25.11 -13.95 3.03
CA ALA A 619 -24.20 -13.11 3.81
C ALA A 619 -24.86 -11.80 4.29
N ARG A 620 -24.37 -11.25 5.39
CA ARG A 620 -24.85 -10.00 6.00
C ARG A 620 -23.67 -9.10 6.35
N THR A 621 -23.90 -7.80 6.45
CA THR A 621 -22.90 -6.86 6.97
C THR A 621 -22.62 -7.18 8.44
N ASP A 622 -21.35 -7.12 8.82
CA ASP A 622 -20.86 -7.73 10.06
C ASP A 622 -21.51 -7.17 11.34
N TRP A 623 -21.66 -5.85 11.45
CA TRP A 623 -22.31 -5.24 12.61
C TRP A 623 -23.79 -5.64 12.75
N LYS A 624 -24.49 -5.94 11.63
CA LYS A 624 -25.89 -6.40 11.69
C LYS A 624 -25.99 -7.81 12.26
N ILE A 625 -25.01 -8.66 11.99
CA ILE A 625 -24.93 -10.01 12.57
C ILE A 625 -24.78 -9.88 14.09
N ILE A 626 -23.87 -9.02 14.53
CA ILE A 626 -23.59 -8.76 15.95
C ILE A 626 -24.82 -8.13 16.64
N ARG A 627 -25.46 -7.16 15.98
CA ARG A 627 -26.71 -6.55 16.47
C ARG A 627 -27.83 -7.57 16.59
N ALA A 628 -27.99 -8.49 15.64
CA ALA A 628 -29.00 -9.52 15.69
C ALA A 628 -28.73 -10.54 16.82
N ILE A 629 -27.51 -11.07 16.93
CA ILE A 629 -27.19 -12.02 18.01
C ILE A 629 -27.34 -11.40 19.40
N SER A 630 -27.12 -10.08 19.53
CA SER A 630 -27.31 -9.38 20.82
C SER A 630 -28.74 -9.51 21.38
N GLU A 631 -29.77 -9.58 20.52
CA GLU A 631 -31.15 -9.83 20.93
C GLU A 631 -31.36 -11.27 21.40
N PHE A 632 -30.80 -12.24 20.66
CA PHE A 632 -30.89 -13.66 20.99
C PHE A 632 -30.18 -14.00 22.31
N LEU A 633 -29.10 -13.28 22.64
CA LEU A 633 -28.36 -13.42 23.90
C LEU A 633 -29.01 -12.65 25.07
N GLY A 634 -30.10 -11.91 24.83
CA GLY A 634 -30.77 -11.13 25.87
C GLY A 634 -30.01 -9.85 26.28
N ALA A 635 -29.09 -9.38 25.45
CA ALA A 635 -28.26 -8.20 25.67
C ALA A 635 -28.35 -7.20 24.49
N PRO A 636 -29.56 -6.74 24.11
CA PRO A 636 -29.77 -5.98 22.87
C PRO A 636 -28.95 -4.69 22.85
N LEU A 637 -28.25 -4.44 21.75
CA LEU A 637 -27.46 -3.22 21.54
C LEU A 637 -28.35 -2.00 21.22
N PRO A 638 -27.96 -0.78 21.61
CA PRO A 638 -28.84 0.39 21.58
C PRO A 638 -28.93 1.11 20.21
N TYR A 639 -28.58 0.45 19.10
CA TYR A 639 -28.59 1.02 17.75
C TYR A 639 -29.17 0.02 16.75
N ASP A 640 -29.98 0.51 15.81
CA ASP A 640 -30.65 -0.30 14.79
C ASP A 640 -30.19 0.02 13.36
N ASP A 641 -29.45 1.10 13.19
CA ASP A 641 -28.87 1.52 11.92
C ASP A 641 -27.39 1.91 12.05
N VAL A 642 -26.75 2.08 10.90
CA VAL A 642 -25.31 2.39 10.81
C VAL A 642 -25.00 3.81 11.27
N ALA A 643 -25.95 4.74 11.22
CA ALA A 643 -25.74 6.12 11.65
C ALA A 643 -25.64 6.17 13.18
N ALA A 644 -26.58 5.54 13.88
CA ALA A 644 -26.55 5.42 15.34
C ALA A 644 -25.31 4.65 15.84
N LEU A 645 -24.85 3.63 15.11
CA LEU A 645 -23.59 2.95 15.42
C LEU A 645 -22.37 3.87 15.23
N ARG A 646 -22.39 4.77 14.25
CA ARG A 646 -21.32 5.76 14.04
C ARG A 646 -21.37 6.91 15.06
N ASP A 647 -22.55 7.28 15.53
CA ASP A 647 -22.70 8.18 16.68
C ASP A 647 -22.05 7.54 17.91
N ARG A 648 -22.33 6.24 18.15
CA ARG A 648 -21.66 5.46 19.19
C ARG A 648 -20.14 5.39 19.02
N MET A 649 -19.63 5.24 17.79
CA MET A 649 -18.19 5.33 17.53
C MET A 649 -17.63 6.71 17.90
N THR A 650 -18.36 7.78 17.60
CA THR A 650 -17.97 9.16 17.90
C THR A 650 -17.95 9.42 19.42
N GLU A 651 -18.87 8.81 20.18
CA GLU A 651 -18.83 8.83 21.65
C GLU A 651 -17.56 8.18 22.22
N ILE A 652 -17.05 7.14 21.56
CA ILE A 652 -15.82 6.44 21.98
C ILE A 652 -14.58 7.25 21.58
N SER A 653 -14.49 7.63 20.31
CA SER A 653 -13.43 8.51 19.81
C SER A 653 -13.99 9.48 18.76
N PRO A 654 -13.96 10.80 19.01
CA PRO A 654 -14.45 11.78 18.04
C PRO A 654 -13.60 11.84 16.76
N ALA A 655 -12.37 11.32 16.78
CA ALA A 655 -11.53 11.24 15.59
C ALA A 655 -12.18 10.37 14.49
N LEU A 656 -13.02 9.41 14.87
CA LEU A 656 -13.72 8.50 13.94
C LEU A 656 -14.77 9.20 13.06
N ALA A 657 -15.16 10.43 13.39
CA ALA A 657 -16.03 11.26 12.54
C ALA A 657 -15.25 12.08 11.48
N SER A 658 -13.94 12.27 11.67
CA SER A 658 -13.09 13.12 10.84
C SER A 658 -12.50 12.35 9.64
N TYR A 659 -13.34 12.05 8.64
CA TYR A 659 -12.89 11.34 7.43
C TYR A 659 -11.86 12.13 6.62
N ASP A 660 -10.82 11.44 6.19
CA ASP A 660 -9.70 11.94 5.38
C ASP A 660 -8.88 13.07 6.06
N ILE A 661 -8.93 13.13 7.39
CA ILE A 661 -8.17 14.07 8.21
C ILE A 661 -7.25 13.29 9.15
N VAL A 662 -5.99 13.72 9.26
CA VAL A 662 -5.05 13.23 10.27
C VAL A 662 -5.08 14.19 11.44
N GLU A 663 -5.76 13.79 12.52
CA GLU A 663 -5.89 14.59 13.73
C GLU A 663 -4.54 14.70 14.46
N PRO A 664 -4.11 15.91 14.87
CA PRO A 664 -2.89 16.09 15.64
C PRO A 664 -3.04 15.56 17.07
N VAL A 665 -1.95 15.04 17.64
CA VAL A 665 -1.91 14.59 19.04
C VAL A 665 -1.52 15.76 19.95
N SER A 666 -2.41 16.15 20.86
CA SER A 666 -2.30 17.35 21.70
C SER A 666 -1.35 17.22 22.89
N LEU A 667 -1.16 16.02 23.45
CA LEU A 667 -0.37 15.80 24.67
C LEU A 667 0.76 14.77 24.46
N LYS A 668 1.74 15.13 23.62
CA LYS A 668 2.88 14.26 23.25
C LYS A 668 3.67 13.77 24.48
N GLN A 669 3.73 14.54 25.56
CA GLN A 669 4.44 14.21 26.79
C GLN A 669 3.82 13.04 27.57
N LEU A 670 2.52 12.78 27.43
CA LEU A 670 1.85 11.65 28.09
C LEU A 670 2.31 10.29 27.53
N SER A 671 2.81 10.27 26.29
CA SER A 671 3.39 9.07 25.66
C SER A 671 4.51 8.46 26.50
N LYS A 672 5.29 9.30 27.20
CA LYS A 672 6.38 8.84 28.07
C LYS A 672 5.89 7.90 29.17
N VAL A 673 4.74 8.19 29.76
CA VAL A 673 4.21 7.41 30.88
C VAL A 673 3.94 5.96 30.44
N GLN A 674 3.34 5.77 29.27
CA GLN A 674 3.02 4.42 28.77
C GLN A 674 4.24 3.72 28.16
N LEU A 675 5.03 4.43 27.35
CA LEU A 675 6.17 3.81 26.66
C LEU A 675 7.31 3.50 27.63
N VAL A 676 7.57 4.36 28.61
CA VAL A 676 8.74 4.28 29.49
C VAL A 676 8.36 3.83 30.90
N ASP A 677 7.48 4.56 31.59
CA ASP A 677 7.27 4.32 33.03
C ASP A 677 6.57 2.97 33.29
N GLN A 678 5.59 2.59 32.46
CA GLN A 678 4.89 1.30 32.56
C GLN A 678 5.76 0.09 32.16
N ASN A 679 6.79 0.31 31.33
CA ASN A 679 7.67 -0.76 30.84
C ASN A 679 9.00 -0.86 31.60
N LYS A 680 9.24 0.02 32.56
CA LYS A 680 10.51 0.20 33.24
C LYS A 680 11.05 -1.08 33.86
N GLY A 681 12.30 -1.39 33.57
CA GLY A 681 13.00 -2.54 34.17
C GLY A 681 12.68 -3.88 33.53
N SER A 682 12.03 -3.88 32.36
CA SER A 682 11.80 -5.07 31.56
C SER A 682 13.13 -5.67 31.08
N LYS A 683 13.32 -6.98 31.26
CA LYS A 683 14.53 -7.68 30.81
C LYS A 683 14.39 -8.11 29.35
N SER A 684 15.42 -7.91 28.55
CA SER A 684 15.50 -8.46 27.19
C SER A 684 15.88 -9.94 27.24
N SER A 685 15.15 -10.78 26.53
CA SER A 685 15.47 -12.19 26.28
C SER A 685 16.66 -12.36 25.33
N GLY A 686 16.93 -11.37 24.47
CA GLY A 686 17.99 -11.43 23.47
C GLY A 686 17.59 -12.21 22.21
N ALA A 687 16.30 -12.51 22.06
CA ALA A 687 15.78 -13.11 20.83
C ALA A 687 15.89 -12.11 19.65
N PRO A 688 16.28 -12.57 18.45
CA PRO A 688 16.41 -11.71 17.29
C PRO A 688 15.03 -11.29 16.75
N LEU A 689 14.93 -10.03 16.34
CA LEU A 689 13.80 -9.49 15.60
C LEU A 689 13.77 -10.09 14.19
N LYS A 690 12.70 -10.82 13.88
CA LYS A 690 12.49 -11.49 12.59
C LYS A 690 11.53 -10.70 11.70
N LYS A 691 11.55 -10.98 10.39
CA LYS A 691 10.51 -10.53 9.48
C LYS A 691 9.16 -11.10 9.90
N VAL A 692 8.15 -10.24 9.96
CA VAL A 692 6.77 -10.63 10.33
C VAL A 692 6.03 -11.26 9.16
N VAL A 693 6.26 -10.72 7.96
CA VAL A 693 5.63 -11.20 6.73
C VAL A 693 6.64 -12.03 5.95
N GLU A 694 6.51 -13.35 6.07
CA GLU A 694 7.34 -14.31 5.32
C GLU A 694 6.96 -14.33 3.83
N ASN A 695 5.65 -14.35 3.54
CA ASN A 695 5.11 -14.35 2.19
C ASN A 695 4.19 -13.15 1.96
N PHE A 696 4.67 -12.15 1.22
CA PHE A 696 3.90 -10.95 0.86
C PHE A 696 2.56 -11.26 0.17
N TYR A 697 2.50 -12.35 -0.61
CA TYR A 697 1.31 -12.71 -1.37
C TYR A 697 0.27 -13.47 -0.55
N PHE A 698 0.62 -14.00 0.63
CA PHE A 698 -0.27 -14.77 1.52
C PHE A 698 -0.25 -14.21 2.94
N THR A 699 -0.89 -13.06 3.13
CA THR A 699 -0.97 -12.40 4.45
C THR A 699 -2.31 -12.56 5.13
N ASP A 700 -3.38 -12.58 4.35
CA ASP A 700 -4.77 -12.60 4.84
C ASP A 700 -5.63 -13.61 4.07
N VAL A 701 -6.84 -13.86 4.55
CA VAL A 701 -7.76 -14.84 3.96
C VAL A 701 -8.18 -14.54 2.51
N ILE A 702 -8.19 -13.28 2.07
CA ILE A 702 -8.52 -12.92 0.69
C ILE A 702 -7.35 -13.31 -0.22
N SER A 703 -6.15 -12.92 0.18
CA SER A 703 -4.91 -13.22 -0.53
C SER A 703 -4.61 -14.72 -0.57
N ARG A 704 -4.89 -15.48 0.50
CA ARG A 704 -4.75 -16.95 0.53
C ARG A 704 -5.78 -17.68 -0.32
N SER A 705 -6.98 -17.13 -0.43
CA SER A 705 -8.03 -17.66 -1.31
C SER A 705 -7.79 -17.31 -2.79
N SER A 706 -6.87 -16.39 -3.09
CA SER A 706 -6.57 -15.92 -4.44
C SER A 706 -5.70 -16.90 -5.22
N PRO A 707 -6.19 -17.46 -6.35
CA PRO A 707 -5.36 -18.27 -7.22
C PRO A 707 -4.25 -17.45 -7.89
N THR A 708 -4.42 -16.14 -8.09
CA THR A 708 -3.36 -15.28 -8.61
C THR A 708 -2.21 -15.12 -7.62
N MET A 709 -2.52 -14.88 -6.34
CA MET A 709 -1.50 -14.80 -5.28
C MET A 709 -0.75 -16.12 -5.11
N ALA A 710 -1.46 -17.25 -5.18
CA ALA A 710 -0.82 -18.57 -5.15
C ALA A 710 0.22 -18.75 -6.27
N ARG A 711 -0.10 -18.30 -7.48
CA ARG A 711 0.85 -18.32 -8.61
C ARG A 711 2.03 -17.36 -8.38
N CYS A 712 1.80 -16.18 -7.81
CA CYS A 712 2.87 -15.23 -7.49
C CYS A 712 3.83 -15.81 -6.46
N SER A 713 3.30 -16.48 -5.42
CA SER A 713 4.09 -17.20 -4.43
C SER A 713 4.93 -18.30 -5.09
N ALA A 714 4.31 -19.16 -5.91
CA ALA A 714 5.03 -20.25 -6.59
C ALA A 714 6.08 -19.75 -7.59
N ALA A 715 5.79 -18.67 -8.33
CA ALA A 715 6.72 -18.05 -9.26
C ALA A 715 7.93 -17.45 -8.54
N LYS A 716 7.72 -16.87 -7.35
CA LYS A 716 8.79 -16.32 -6.51
C LYS A 716 9.65 -17.41 -5.89
N GLU A 717 9.05 -18.49 -5.40
CA GLU A 717 9.76 -19.62 -4.80
C GLU A 717 10.60 -20.40 -5.83
N THR A 718 10.03 -20.69 -7.00
CA THR A 718 10.70 -21.50 -8.02
C THR A 718 11.69 -20.70 -8.88
N GLY A 719 11.51 -19.37 -8.98
CA GLY A 719 12.27 -18.51 -9.90
C GLY A 719 12.11 -18.90 -11.38
N ASN A 720 11.21 -19.82 -11.70
CA ASN A 720 11.06 -20.41 -13.02
C ASN A 720 9.97 -19.66 -13.80
N PRO A 721 10.29 -18.99 -14.92
CA PRO A 721 9.28 -18.28 -15.73
C PRO A 721 8.22 -19.23 -16.34
N GLN A 722 8.48 -20.54 -16.37
CA GLN A 722 7.55 -21.56 -16.85
C GLN A 722 6.51 -21.98 -15.80
N THR A 723 6.62 -21.58 -14.53
CA THR A 723 5.56 -21.80 -13.53
C THR A 723 4.44 -20.74 -13.63
N ASN A 724 4.59 -19.77 -14.56
CA ASN A 724 3.65 -18.67 -14.81
C ASN A 724 2.39 -19.05 -15.61
N PHE A 725 2.15 -20.34 -15.88
CA PHE A 725 0.94 -20.77 -16.60
C PHE A 725 -0.28 -20.83 -15.67
N MET A 726 -1.41 -20.31 -16.16
CA MET A 726 -2.71 -20.51 -15.53
C MET A 726 -3.06 -22.01 -15.65
N ALA A 727 -3.03 -22.81 -14.58
CA ALA A 727 -3.56 -24.19 -14.60
C ALA A 727 -5.07 -24.19 -14.89
N SER A 728 -5.73 -25.18 -15.54
CA SER A 728 -5.33 -26.21 -16.51
C SER A 728 -5.95 -25.82 -17.88
N GLY A 729 -5.33 -26.24 -19.00
CA GLY A 729 -5.85 -25.99 -20.36
C GLY A 729 -5.16 -24.87 -21.15
N TYR A 730 -4.14 -24.21 -20.58
CA TYR A 730 -3.26 -23.29 -21.32
C TYR A 730 -1.88 -23.94 -21.49
N SER A 731 -1.70 -24.66 -22.60
CA SER A 731 -0.37 -25.06 -23.09
C SER A 731 0.05 -24.16 -24.25
N ASN A 732 1.33 -24.22 -24.65
CA ASN A 732 1.80 -23.56 -25.89
C ASN A 732 1.01 -23.99 -27.14
N GLU A 733 0.29 -25.12 -27.08
CA GLU A 733 -0.53 -25.65 -28.16
C GLU A 733 -1.98 -25.12 -28.12
N HIS A 734 -2.45 -24.62 -26.96
CA HIS A 734 -3.84 -24.18 -26.75
C HIS A 734 -3.91 -22.84 -25.97
N PRO A 735 -3.64 -21.70 -26.64
CA PRO A 735 -3.64 -20.37 -26.00
C PRO A 735 -5.05 -19.83 -25.66
N HIS A 736 -6.11 -20.49 -26.12
CA HIS A 736 -7.50 -20.20 -25.80
C HIS A 736 -8.14 -21.46 -25.22
N GLY A 737 -8.19 -21.57 -23.89
CA GLY A 737 -8.68 -22.75 -23.20
C GLY A 737 -10.04 -23.20 -23.71
N GLN A 738 -10.10 -24.37 -24.35
CA GLN A 738 -11.34 -25.10 -24.51
C GLN A 738 -11.65 -25.78 -23.18
N VAL A 739 -12.80 -25.45 -22.59
CA VAL A 739 -13.39 -26.24 -21.52
C VAL A 739 -13.86 -27.55 -22.16
N ALA A 740 -13.09 -28.63 -21.99
CA ALA A 740 -13.59 -29.96 -22.28
C ALA A 740 -14.63 -30.31 -21.21
N TYR A 741 -15.90 -30.28 -21.57
CA TYR A 741 -16.91 -31.01 -20.80
C TYR A 741 -16.64 -32.50 -20.97
N GLY A 742 -16.61 -33.23 -19.85
CA GLY A 742 -16.11 -34.59 -19.74
C GLY A 742 -16.68 -35.57 -20.78
N ALA A 743 -15.89 -36.63 -21.02
CA ALA A 743 -16.39 -37.90 -21.51
C ALA A 743 -16.80 -38.78 -20.33
#